data_AF-A0A3P3YEF9-F1
#
_entry.id   AF-A0A3P3YEF9-F1
#
_cell.length_a   1.000
_cell.length_b   1.000
_cell.length_c   1.000
_cell.angle_alpha   90.00
_cell.angle_beta   90.00
_cell.angle_gamma   90.00
#
_symmetry.space_group_name_H-M   'P 1'
#
loop_
_entity.id
_entity.type
_entity.pdbx_description
1 polymer ?
#
loop_
_entity_poly.entity_id
_entity_poly.type
_entity_poly.pdbx_seq_one_letter_code
_entity_poly.pdbx_strand_id
1 'polypeptide(L)'
;MADVSHRMLVLSGALVVSLSACLGSGHDTTLEMLVLIAPTLADSELLELSGCGSDVGNAASKILDARYQWRSLFKPGTTADHVRQFFVNEHVFYQQVNDRWAGTQTVSLRDQIMFLDRLAGDVDVELDEFVSRWERAVFQWKLPGGLALGTLIRHCAGAIRDHDDDLHFQFLTALESLLRRGAAFSVRGYTGREAADFLPFAAPEYVAALEISPVIGSLRMHDVGDDDIVAVQRIIDGTEGHMSRYDNWNEHNLMVAVEHGWDVNGKHPLLIGLTWFDLFITKAQKRSSGDALHAILNGIDFGLDVERIVAERTEKLVREDDADGETLEWQFEKLLDKILPLAADPTETFVNLWGKYYHTLTAPNRFIDHIVVCSQQIAQTPLFVSSWAHDIAVRLLRLQMPVSCLDHIVRLIEPGTPLISGVGSTILRDYDLCDHRHPLSDLHAFAGTAHISIVRTALQSADPVTKRTILHQHCMSIAVLEWIQDRADPQWFLSTLLSRTPPCLDYWLFTKSGSLRYDNDVLGLIHSFRAATGLKSTPLHVIVANHCSSRSQTYLHTSKRVMRHLYTLHGPAINAVDELTQVWVDDHLSLPGLAFALLCRLVMAPQFTEPYRLISTRIFAANNGAYLLELCEVHQWTPLHFAVAIPSLHAYVLDILEAARQTGNLDTVLFATDNVGRTFLHVAAERWTDCQAHPDYNGAAKAFKYVIRVIVQHLVRLAAAPVNVFGLITGRDAVDGTGWSVLQRIRVALDADRRETKHPDYDTAFLQELVQTVFRITHSSGGTW
;
A
#
# COMPACT_ATOMS: atom_id res chain seq x y z
N MET A 1 -14.46 -52.28 -24.97
CA MET A 1 -14.77 -51.21 -24.00
C MET A 1 -15.76 -50.17 -24.56
N ALA A 2 -15.66 -49.73 -25.83
CA ALA A 2 -16.63 -48.81 -26.44
C ALA A 2 -18.10 -49.30 -26.48
N ASP A 3 -18.34 -50.61 -26.59
CA ASP A 3 -19.68 -51.21 -26.65
C ASP A 3 -20.40 -51.28 -25.28
N VAL A 4 -19.67 -51.14 -24.17
CA VAL A 4 -20.24 -51.13 -22.81
C VAL A 4 -20.66 -49.72 -22.41
N SER A 5 -19.86 -48.70 -22.74
CA SER A 5 -20.20 -47.29 -22.51
C SER A 5 -21.41 -46.85 -23.34
N HIS A 6 -21.53 -47.31 -24.59
CA HIS A 6 -22.69 -46.98 -25.43
C HIS A 6 -23.99 -47.64 -24.94
N ARG A 7 -23.92 -48.86 -24.37
CA ARG A 7 -25.08 -49.52 -23.76
C ARG A 7 -25.48 -48.88 -22.43
N MET A 8 -24.53 -48.39 -21.62
CA MET A 8 -24.83 -47.62 -20.40
C MET A 8 -25.47 -46.26 -20.70
N LEU A 9 -25.03 -45.56 -21.75
CA LEU A 9 -25.59 -44.26 -22.16
C LEU A 9 -27.03 -44.36 -22.71
N VAL A 10 -27.34 -45.45 -23.41
CA VAL A 10 -28.72 -45.73 -23.88
C VAL A 10 -29.61 -46.16 -22.70
N LEU A 11 -29.05 -46.84 -21.70
CA LEU A 11 -29.76 -47.20 -20.47
C LEU A 11 -30.01 -45.97 -19.58
N SER A 12 -29.08 -45.04 -19.42
CA SER A 12 -29.26 -43.82 -18.62
C SER A 12 -30.29 -42.87 -19.22
N GLY A 13 -30.24 -42.64 -20.54
CA GLY A 13 -31.27 -41.85 -21.25
C GLY A 13 -32.67 -42.47 -21.17
N ALA A 14 -32.78 -43.80 -21.31
CA ALA A 14 -34.05 -44.50 -21.11
C ALA A 14 -34.52 -44.47 -19.65
N LEU A 15 -33.60 -44.44 -18.67
CA LEU A 15 -33.92 -44.36 -17.24
C LEU A 15 -34.38 -42.97 -16.83
N VAL A 16 -33.78 -41.90 -17.36
CA VAL A 16 -34.21 -40.50 -17.12
C VAL A 16 -35.61 -40.28 -17.67
N VAL A 17 -35.88 -40.76 -18.89
CA VAL A 17 -37.22 -40.74 -19.49
C VAL A 17 -38.22 -41.60 -18.70
N SER A 18 -37.80 -42.75 -18.18
CA SER A 18 -38.65 -43.62 -17.35
C SER A 18 -38.90 -43.06 -15.95
N LEU A 19 -37.93 -42.38 -15.34
CA LEU A 19 -38.08 -41.70 -14.05
C LEU A 19 -39.00 -40.49 -14.17
N SER A 20 -38.85 -39.68 -15.22
CA SER A 20 -39.79 -38.60 -15.54
C SER A 20 -41.21 -39.13 -15.81
N ALA A 21 -41.36 -40.33 -16.39
CA ALA A 21 -42.66 -40.97 -16.64
C ALA A 21 -43.26 -41.67 -15.39
N CYS A 22 -42.45 -42.11 -14.43
CA CYS A 22 -42.86 -42.78 -13.18
C CYS A 22 -43.30 -41.82 -12.05
N LEU A 23 -43.14 -40.50 -12.23
CA LEU A 23 -43.53 -39.45 -11.27
C LEU A 23 -45.04 -39.38 -10.95
N GLY A 24 -45.86 -40.29 -11.49
CA GLY A 24 -47.30 -40.33 -11.28
C GLY A 24 -47.81 -41.27 -10.18
N SER A 25 -47.01 -42.16 -9.58
CA SER A 25 -47.59 -43.22 -8.71
C SER A 25 -46.80 -43.69 -7.46
N GLY A 26 -45.72 -43.02 -7.04
CA GLY A 26 -45.08 -43.34 -5.75
C GLY A 26 -43.91 -42.41 -5.39
N HIS A 27 -44.03 -41.65 -4.30
CA HIS A 27 -43.06 -40.61 -3.91
C HIS A 27 -41.73 -41.16 -3.34
N ASP A 28 -41.76 -42.24 -2.53
CA ASP A 28 -40.56 -42.74 -1.84
C ASP A 28 -39.60 -43.52 -2.77
N THR A 29 -40.15 -44.33 -3.68
CA THR A 29 -39.35 -45.15 -4.61
C THR A 29 -38.61 -44.32 -5.66
N THR A 30 -39.12 -43.14 -6.03
CA THR A 30 -38.46 -42.25 -6.99
C THR A 30 -37.25 -41.50 -6.41
N LEU A 31 -37.28 -41.17 -5.11
CA LEU A 31 -36.15 -40.50 -4.44
C LEU A 31 -34.99 -41.48 -4.20
N GLU A 32 -35.31 -42.70 -3.75
CA GLU A 32 -34.33 -43.77 -3.57
C GLU A 32 -33.62 -44.16 -4.88
N MET A 33 -34.37 -44.21 -5.99
CA MET A 33 -33.78 -44.44 -7.31
C MET A 33 -32.86 -43.30 -7.75
N LEU A 34 -33.23 -42.04 -7.51
CA LEU A 34 -32.36 -40.89 -7.81
C LEU A 34 -31.05 -40.98 -7.01
N VAL A 35 -31.11 -41.27 -5.71
CA VAL A 35 -29.94 -41.44 -4.83
C VAL A 35 -29.01 -42.55 -5.35
N LEU A 36 -29.56 -43.64 -5.91
CA LEU A 36 -28.78 -44.74 -6.45
C LEU A 36 -28.03 -44.38 -7.74
N ILE A 37 -28.67 -43.65 -8.66
CA ILE A 37 -28.12 -43.37 -9.99
C ILE A 37 -27.37 -42.05 -10.06
N ALA A 38 -27.68 -41.10 -9.18
CA ALA A 38 -27.10 -39.77 -9.17
C ALA A 38 -25.58 -39.76 -9.27
N PRO A 39 -24.79 -40.65 -8.62
CA PRO A 39 -23.34 -40.64 -8.73
C PRO A 39 -22.82 -40.85 -10.17
N THR A 40 -23.63 -41.45 -11.03
CA THR A 40 -23.31 -41.75 -12.45
C THR A 40 -23.84 -40.71 -13.43
N LEU A 41 -24.72 -39.81 -12.99
CA LEU A 41 -25.28 -38.76 -13.83
C LEU A 41 -24.30 -37.61 -14.01
N ALA A 42 -24.25 -37.07 -15.22
CA ALA A 42 -23.55 -35.83 -15.53
C ALA A 42 -24.28 -34.62 -14.91
N ASP A 43 -23.57 -33.52 -14.68
CA ASP A 43 -24.15 -32.33 -14.07
C ASP A 43 -25.24 -31.69 -14.95
N SER A 44 -25.13 -31.83 -16.27
CA SER A 44 -26.19 -31.40 -17.20
C SER A 44 -27.48 -32.19 -17.03
N GLU A 45 -27.38 -33.50 -16.76
CA GLU A 45 -28.54 -34.37 -16.53
C GLU A 45 -29.21 -34.08 -15.17
N LEU A 46 -28.41 -33.78 -14.14
CA LEU A 46 -28.93 -33.33 -12.85
C LEU A 46 -29.58 -31.93 -12.93
N LEU A 47 -29.03 -31.04 -13.77
CA LEU A 47 -29.61 -29.72 -14.03
C LEU A 47 -30.96 -29.82 -14.77
N GLU A 48 -31.11 -30.77 -15.69
CA GLU A 48 -32.39 -31.03 -16.35
C GLU A 48 -33.43 -31.60 -15.37
N LEU A 49 -33.00 -32.51 -14.48
CA LEU A 49 -33.85 -33.07 -13.43
C LEU A 49 -34.24 -32.03 -12.37
N SER A 50 -33.37 -31.07 -12.05
CA SER A 50 -33.67 -30.01 -11.08
C SER A 50 -34.75 -29.02 -11.56
N GLY A 51 -34.93 -28.92 -12.88
CA GLY A 51 -36.02 -28.15 -13.50
C GLY A 51 -37.41 -28.80 -13.37
N CYS A 52 -37.49 -30.06 -12.92
CA CYS A 52 -38.76 -30.72 -12.63
C CYS A 52 -39.29 -30.22 -11.27
N GLY A 53 -40.43 -29.54 -11.22
CA GLY A 53 -41.03 -28.97 -9.99
C GLY A 53 -41.55 -30.00 -8.96
N SER A 54 -40.77 -31.04 -8.65
CA SER A 54 -41.07 -32.17 -7.77
C SER A 54 -39.98 -32.35 -6.70
N ASP A 55 -40.21 -33.22 -5.72
CA ASP A 55 -39.22 -33.58 -4.69
C ASP A 55 -37.91 -34.12 -5.30
N VAL A 56 -38.00 -34.80 -6.45
CA VAL A 56 -36.86 -35.28 -7.24
C VAL A 56 -36.04 -34.11 -7.79
N GLY A 57 -36.68 -33.04 -8.25
CA GLY A 57 -35.97 -31.85 -8.73
C GLY A 57 -35.29 -31.08 -7.59
N ASN A 58 -35.94 -30.97 -6.43
CA ASN A 58 -35.32 -30.41 -5.23
C ASN A 58 -34.10 -31.24 -4.78
N ALA A 59 -34.20 -32.57 -4.84
CA ALA A 59 -33.09 -33.47 -4.52
C ALA A 59 -31.94 -33.36 -5.53
N ALA A 60 -32.25 -33.32 -6.83
CA ALA A 60 -31.26 -33.13 -7.89
C ALA A 60 -30.53 -31.79 -7.77
N SER A 61 -31.23 -30.70 -7.42
CA SER A 61 -30.63 -29.40 -7.12
C SER A 61 -29.65 -29.49 -5.95
N LYS A 62 -30.05 -30.11 -4.83
CA LYS A 62 -29.18 -30.25 -3.65
C LYS A 62 -27.94 -31.08 -3.91
N ILE A 63 -28.06 -32.16 -4.70
CA ILE A 63 -26.92 -32.96 -5.15
C ILE A 63 -25.99 -32.12 -6.02
N LEU A 64 -26.55 -31.38 -6.97
CA LEU A 64 -25.78 -30.53 -7.88
C LEU A 64 -25.05 -29.39 -7.12
N ASP A 65 -25.72 -28.75 -6.16
CA ASP A 65 -25.14 -27.71 -5.31
C ASP A 65 -23.95 -28.26 -4.51
N ALA A 66 -24.10 -29.44 -3.91
CA ALA A 66 -23.03 -30.09 -3.16
C ALA A 66 -21.82 -30.45 -4.06
N ARG A 67 -22.06 -30.85 -5.32
CA ARG A 67 -20.97 -31.06 -6.30
C ARG A 67 -20.23 -29.76 -6.63
N TYR A 68 -20.95 -28.67 -6.80
CA TYR A 68 -20.33 -27.36 -7.05
C TYR A 68 -19.54 -26.87 -5.84
N GLN A 69 -20.07 -27.04 -4.63
CA GLN A 69 -19.36 -26.72 -3.40
C GLN A 69 -18.11 -27.58 -3.24
N TRP A 70 -18.19 -28.90 -3.50
CA TRP A 70 -17.03 -29.79 -3.45
C TRP A 70 -15.94 -29.35 -4.43
N ARG A 71 -16.28 -29.03 -5.69
CA ARG A 71 -15.29 -28.50 -6.66
C ARG A 71 -14.69 -27.17 -6.24
N SER A 72 -15.44 -26.35 -5.50
CA SER A 72 -14.93 -25.07 -5.00
C SER A 72 -13.83 -25.23 -3.94
N LEU A 73 -13.76 -26.38 -3.24
CA LEU A 73 -12.70 -26.67 -2.26
C LEU A 73 -11.29 -26.67 -2.88
N PHE A 74 -11.22 -26.95 -4.17
CA PHE A 74 -9.99 -27.11 -4.93
C PHE A 74 -9.60 -25.84 -5.70
N LYS A 75 -10.36 -24.74 -5.58
CA LYS A 75 -10.04 -23.49 -6.28
C LYS A 75 -8.91 -22.69 -5.59
N PRO A 76 -8.18 -21.86 -6.35
CA PRO A 76 -7.35 -20.80 -5.78
C PRO A 76 -8.21 -19.85 -4.92
N GLY A 77 -7.70 -19.45 -3.74
CA GLY A 77 -8.43 -18.57 -2.80
C GLY A 77 -9.32 -19.25 -1.76
N THR A 78 -9.57 -20.56 -1.87
CA THR A 78 -10.26 -21.31 -0.81
C THR A 78 -9.44 -21.30 0.49
N THR A 79 -10.10 -21.11 1.62
CA THR A 79 -9.49 -21.04 2.97
C THR A 79 -9.94 -22.23 3.83
N ALA A 80 -9.31 -22.41 5.00
CA ALA A 80 -9.75 -23.41 5.98
C ALA A 80 -11.23 -23.22 6.38
N ASP A 81 -11.69 -21.96 6.52
CA ASP A 81 -13.10 -21.66 6.80
C ASP A 81 -14.06 -22.13 5.69
N HIS A 82 -13.66 -22.04 4.43
CA HIS A 82 -14.48 -22.56 3.33
C HIS A 82 -14.59 -24.09 3.39
N VAL A 83 -13.48 -24.77 3.73
CA VAL A 83 -13.46 -26.23 3.94
C VAL A 83 -14.36 -26.60 5.12
N ARG A 84 -14.26 -25.88 6.25
CA ARG A 84 -15.12 -26.03 7.42
C ARG A 84 -16.60 -25.87 7.06
N GLN A 85 -16.94 -24.79 6.37
CA GLN A 85 -18.33 -24.50 5.96
C GLN A 85 -18.90 -25.58 5.05
N PHE A 86 -18.09 -26.15 4.15
CA PHE A 86 -18.54 -27.27 3.32
C PHE A 86 -19.00 -28.46 4.16
N PHE A 87 -18.19 -28.89 5.14
CA PHE A 87 -18.55 -30.02 5.99
C PHE A 87 -19.73 -29.71 6.94
N VAL A 88 -19.87 -28.46 7.40
CA VAL A 88 -21.01 -28.03 8.25
C VAL A 88 -22.31 -27.96 7.46
N ASN A 89 -22.28 -27.46 6.23
CA ASN A 89 -23.47 -27.19 5.42
C ASN A 89 -23.94 -28.41 4.62
N GLU A 90 -23.19 -29.51 4.66
CA GLU A 90 -23.53 -30.67 3.85
C GLU A 90 -24.80 -31.37 4.34
N HIS A 91 -25.67 -31.68 3.39
CA HIS A 91 -26.86 -32.48 3.67
C HIS A 91 -26.50 -33.95 3.86
N VAL A 92 -26.54 -34.41 5.11
CA VAL A 92 -26.30 -35.81 5.55
C VAL A 92 -27.03 -36.83 4.66
N PHE A 93 -28.23 -36.52 4.20
CA PHE A 93 -29.03 -37.41 3.33
C PHE A 93 -28.38 -37.67 1.95
N TYR A 94 -27.67 -36.72 1.38
CA TYR A 94 -27.04 -36.84 0.05
C TYR A 94 -25.52 -37.06 0.11
N GLN A 95 -24.94 -37.03 1.31
CA GLN A 95 -23.50 -37.18 1.53
C GLN A 95 -22.93 -38.43 0.84
N GLN A 96 -23.55 -39.60 1.03
CA GLN A 96 -23.08 -40.86 0.43
C GLN A 96 -23.11 -40.85 -1.11
N VAL A 97 -24.07 -40.12 -1.70
CA VAL A 97 -24.20 -39.97 -3.15
C VAL A 97 -23.05 -39.13 -3.69
N ASN A 98 -22.80 -38.00 -3.03
CA ASN A 98 -21.74 -37.06 -3.41
C ASN A 98 -20.35 -37.65 -3.17
N ASP A 99 -20.18 -38.45 -2.12
CA ASP A 99 -18.92 -39.15 -1.84
C ASP A 99 -18.57 -40.16 -2.93
N ARG A 100 -19.55 -40.96 -3.37
CA ARG A 100 -19.36 -41.90 -4.48
C ARG A 100 -19.01 -41.18 -5.78
N TRP A 101 -19.66 -40.05 -6.04
CA TRP A 101 -19.36 -39.22 -7.21
C TRP A 101 -17.95 -38.62 -7.10
N ALA A 102 -17.60 -38.00 -5.97
CA ALA A 102 -16.31 -37.38 -5.72
C ALA A 102 -15.16 -38.38 -5.91
N GLY A 103 -15.33 -39.63 -5.44
CA GLY A 103 -14.37 -40.72 -5.64
C GLY A 103 -14.23 -41.23 -7.09
N THR A 104 -14.92 -40.63 -8.06
CA THR A 104 -14.72 -40.86 -9.51
C THR A 104 -14.11 -39.66 -10.22
N GLN A 105 -14.00 -38.52 -9.55
CA GLN A 105 -13.46 -37.30 -10.14
C GLN A 105 -11.93 -37.32 -10.08
N THR A 106 -11.30 -36.70 -11.07
CA THR A 106 -9.86 -36.48 -11.10
C THR A 106 -9.56 -35.04 -10.66
N VAL A 107 -8.78 -34.88 -9.60
CA VAL A 107 -8.31 -33.57 -9.09
C VAL A 107 -6.83 -33.41 -9.43
N SER A 108 -6.37 -32.21 -9.74
CA SER A 108 -4.93 -31.97 -9.98
C SER A 108 -4.11 -32.19 -8.71
N LEU A 109 -2.85 -32.62 -8.84
CA LEU A 109 -1.98 -32.88 -7.69
C LEU A 109 -1.85 -31.67 -6.76
N ARG A 110 -1.63 -30.50 -7.35
CA ARG A 110 -1.57 -29.22 -6.63
C ARG A 110 -2.81 -28.98 -5.78
N ASP A 111 -3.99 -29.10 -6.36
CA ASP A 111 -5.23 -28.77 -5.65
C ASP A 111 -5.50 -29.76 -4.52
N GLN A 112 -5.08 -31.01 -4.68
CA GLN A 112 -5.12 -32.01 -3.61
C GLN A 112 -4.23 -31.59 -2.43
N ILE A 113 -2.97 -31.21 -2.70
CA ILE A 113 -2.02 -30.76 -1.66
C ILE A 113 -2.58 -29.53 -0.93
N MET A 114 -3.03 -28.52 -1.68
CA MET A 114 -3.60 -27.30 -1.10
C MET A 114 -4.85 -27.58 -0.26
N PHE A 115 -5.74 -28.46 -0.73
CA PHE A 115 -6.91 -28.88 0.01
C PHE A 115 -6.54 -29.56 1.34
N LEU A 116 -5.58 -30.51 1.31
CA LEU A 116 -5.13 -31.21 2.52
C LEU A 116 -4.47 -30.24 3.52
N ASP A 117 -3.74 -29.24 3.04
CA ASP A 117 -3.20 -28.18 3.90
C ASP A 117 -4.27 -27.31 4.54
N ARG A 118 -5.32 -26.94 3.79
CA ARG A 118 -6.46 -26.20 4.33
C ARG A 118 -7.25 -27.05 5.33
N LEU A 119 -7.36 -28.36 5.08
CA LEU A 119 -8.02 -29.30 5.97
C LEU A 119 -7.25 -29.44 7.29
N ALA A 120 -5.92 -29.44 7.25
CA ALA A 120 -5.07 -29.41 8.45
C ALA A 120 -5.24 -28.10 9.25
N GLY A 121 -5.47 -26.98 8.56
CA GLY A 121 -5.72 -25.68 9.19
C GLY A 121 -7.09 -25.54 9.85
N ASP A 122 -7.99 -26.51 9.72
CA ASP A 122 -9.31 -26.50 10.35
C ASP A 122 -9.29 -27.08 11.78
N VAL A 123 -8.59 -26.36 12.65
CA VAL A 123 -8.25 -26.84 14.01
C VAL A 123 -9.36 -26.68 15.05
N ASP A 124 -10.36 -25.83 14.79
CA ASP A 124 -11.46 -25.55 15.74
C ASP A 124 -12.59 -26.62 15.74
N VAL A 125 -12.31 -27.81 15.20
CA VAL A 125 -13.29 -28.90 15.01
C VAL A 125 -13.06 -30.00 16.03
N GLU A 126 -14.14 -30.62 16.52
CA GLU A 126 -14.04 -31.76 17.43
C GLU A 126 -13.21 -32.90 16.82
N LEU A 127 -12.42 -33.59 17.65
CA LEU A 127 -11.44 -34.58 17.22
C LEU A 127 -12.03 -35.66 16.30
N ASP A 128 -13.16 -36.25 16.68
CA ASP A 128 -13.81 -37.31 15.90
C ASP A 128 -14.26 -36.82 14.52
N GLU A 129 -14.74 -35.57 14.46
CA GLU A 129 -15.14 -34.94 13.21
C GLU A 129 -13.93 -34.59 12.35
N PHE A 130 -12.85 -34.07 12.95
CA PHE A 130 -11.59 -33.82 12.26
C PHE A 130 -11.05 -35.10 11.62
N VAL A 131 -10.93 -36.19 12.39
CA VAL A 131 -10.47 -37.50 11.90
C VAL A 131 -11.38 -38.03 10.78
N SER A 132 -12.70 -37.93 10.96
CA SER A 132 -13.68 -38.36 9.95
C SER A 132 -13.53 -37.63 8.62
N ARG A 133 -13.20 -36.32 8.64
CA ARG A 133 -12.98 -35.54 7.41
C ARG A 133 -11.73 -35.99 6.65
N TRP A 134 -10.64 -36.30 7.36
CA TRP A 134 -9.43 -36.88 6.76
C TRP A 134 -9.69 -38.27 6.16
N GLU A 135 -10.35 -39.14 6.93
CA GLU A 135 -10.75 -40.46 6.48
C GLU A 135 -11.63 -40.38 5.21
N ARG A 136 -12.55 -39.44 5.18
CA ARG A 136 -13.45 -39.24 4.05
C ARG A 136 -12.70 -38.76 2.81
N ALA A 137 -11.80 -37.78 2.95
CA ALA A 137 -10.98 -37.30 1.85
C ALA A 137 -10.14 -38.43 1.22
N VAL A 138 -9.50 -39.27 2.05
CA VAL A 138 -8.63 -40.35 1.56
C VAL A 138 -9.43 -41.54 1.03
N PHE A 139 -10.41 -42.05 1.78
CA PHE A 139 -11.05 -43.33 1.47
C PHE A 139 -12.34 -43.19 0.65
N GLN A 140 -13.09 -42.09 0.81
CA GLN A 140 -14.33 -41.88 0.04
C GLN A 140 -14.04 -41.11 -1.24
N TRP A 141 -13.31 -39.99 -1.15
CA TRP A 141 -12.96 -39.18 -2.32
C TRP A 141 -11.73 -39.70 -3.07
N LYS A 142 -11.08 -40.74 -2.54
CA LYS A 142 -9.90 -41.41 -3.13
C LYS A 142 -8.73 -40.47 -3.38
N LEU A 143 -8.54 -39.46 -2.51
CA LEU A 143 -7.31 -38.68 -2.54
C LEU A 143 -6.11 -39.58 -2.16
N PRO A 144 -4.91 -39.34 -2.71
CA PRO A 144 -3.74 -40.18 -2.47
C PRO A 144 -3.38 -40.23 -0.97
N GLY A 145 -3.36 -41.44 -0.42
CA GLY A 145 -3.05 -41.67 0.99
C GLY A 145 -1.67 -41.14 1.38
N GLY A 146 -0.66 -41.30 0.53
CA GLY A 146 0.69 -40.78 0.76
C GLY A 146 0.74 -39.28 1.01
N LEU A 147 0.06 -38.48 0.18
CA LEU A 147 0.00 -37.03 0.36
C LEU A 147 -0.68 -36.64 1.68
N ALA A 148 -1.78 -37.30 2.03
CA ALA A 148 -2.49 -37.04 3.28
C ALA A 148 -1.64 -37.37 4.52
N LEU A 149 -0.93 -38.51 4.49
CA LEU A 149 0.01 -38.90 5.53
C LEU A 149 1.15 -37.87 5.66
N GLY A 150 1.76 -37.46 4.54
CA GLY A 150 2.81 -36.45 4.51
C GLY A 150 2.35 -35.11 5.10
N THR A 151 1.18 -34.62 4.70
CA THR A 151 0.60 -33.38 5.25
C THR A 151 0.40 -33.47 6.76
N LEU A 152 -0.18 -34.56 7.27
CA LEU A 152 -0.37 -34.75 8.71
C LEU A 152 0.95 -34.85 9.48
N ILE A 153 1.95 -35.57 8.95
CA ILE A 153 3.29 -35.66 9.56
C ILE A 153 3.91 -34.26 9.69
N ARG A 154 3.81 -33.44 8.63
CA ARG A 154 4.30 -32.06 8.63
C ARG A 154 3.62 -31.19 9.68
N HIS A 155 2.30 -31.18 9.72
CA HIS A 155 1.54 -30.34 10.67
C HIS A 155 1.69 -30.83 12.11
N CYS A 156 1.78 -32.15 12.32
CA CYS A 156 2.12 -32.75 13.61
C CYS A 156 3.49 -32.28 14.11
N ALA A 157 4.52 -32.29 13.26
CA ALA A 157 5.85 -31.77 13.62
C ALA A 157 5.83 -30.25 13.90
N GLY A 158 5.00 -29.49 13.18
CA GLY A 158 4.77 -28.07 13.43
C GLY A 158 4.13 -27.80 14.80
N ALA A 159 3.08 -28.55 15.16
CA ALA A 159 2.42 -28.44 16.46
C ALA A 159 3.38 -28.74 17.62
N ILE A 160 4.22 -29.76 17.47
CA ILE A 160 5.28 -30.09 18.44
C ILE A 160 6.28 -28.93 18.59
N ARG A 161 6.69 -28.27 17.48
CA ARG A 161 7.54 -27.06 17.54
C ARG A 161 6.88 -25.98 18.38
N ASP A 162 5.62 -25.72 18.08
CA ASP A 162 4.90 -24.58 18.63
C ASP A 162 4.40 -24.85 20.07
N HIS A 163 4.74 -26.04 20.62
CA HIS A 163 4.36 -26.53 21.95
C HIS A 163 2.84 -26.57 22.12
N ASP A 164 2.15 -26.96 21.05
CA ASP A 164 0.69 -27.09 21.01
C ASP A 164 0.30 -28.56 21.12
N ASP A 165 0.11 -29.01 22.37
CA ASP A 165 -0.19 -30.41 22.69
C ASP A 165 -1.54 -30.87 22.13
N ASP A 166 -2.53 -29.96 22.06
CA ASP A 166 -3.87 -30.26 21.58
C ASP A 166 -3.86 -30.53 20.07
N LEU A 167 -3.19 -29.65 19.30
CA LEU A 167 -2.99 -29.86 17.86
C LEU A 167 -2.13 -31.08 17.55
N HIS A 168 -1.07 -31.29 18.32
CA HIS A 168 -0.22 -32.46 18.19
C HIS A 168 -1.06 -33.74 18.35
N PHE A 169 -1.86 -33.84 19.42
CA PHE A 169 -2.73 -34.98 19.67
C PHE A 169 -3.76 -35.18 18.55
N GLN A 170 -4.34 -34.09 18.05
CA GLN A 170 -5.32 -34.13 16.98
C GLN A 170 -4.74 -34.64 15.66
N PHE A 171 -3.58 -34.13 15.23
CA PHE A 171 -2.90 -34.57 14.00
C PHE A 171 -2.41 -36.02 14.11
N LEU A 172 -1.85 -36.41 15.27
CA LEU A 172 -1.38 -37.78 15.51
C LEU A 172 -2.54 -38.78 15.44
N THR A 173 -3.68 -38.44 16.04
CA THR A 173 -4.88 -39.31 16.03
C THR A 173 -5.42 -39.50 14.61
N ALA A 174 -5.46 -38.43 13.80
CA ALA A 174 -5.85 -38.53 12.40
C ALA A 174 -4.86 -39.38 11.60
N LEU A 175 -3.55 -39.23 11.85
CA LEU A 175 -2.50 -40.03 11.21
C LEU A 175 -2.65 -41.53 11.52
N GLU A 176 -2.83 -41.90 12.78
CA GLU A 176 -3.05 -43.28 13.20
C GLU A 176 -4.31 -43.89 12.56
N SER A 177 -5.40 -43.11 12.50
CA SER A 177 -6.65 -43.55 11.86
C SER A 177 -6.42 -43.88 10.37
N LEU A 178 -5.74 -43.01 9.62
CA LEU A 178 -5.46 -43.25 8.21
C LEU A 178 -4.60 -44.50 8.01
N LEU A 179 -3.55 -44.67 8.81
CA LEU A 179 -2.68 -45.85 8.75
C LEU A 179 -3.45 -47.14 9.07
N ARG A 180 -4.26 -47.14 10.12
CA ARG A 180 -5.08 -48.29 10.54
C ARG A 180 -6.08 -48.72 9.45
N ARG A 181 -6.58 -47.77 8.65
CA ARG A 181 -7.49 -48.02 7.53
C ARG A 181 -6.78 -48.32 6.22
N GLY A 182 -5.45 -48.36 6.21
CA GLY A 182 -4.63 -48.83 5.09
C GLY A 182 -4.17 -47.73 4.12
N ALA A 183 -4.13 -46.46 4.55
CA ALA A 183 -3.42 -45.43 3.80
C ALA A 183 -1.93 -45.79 3.72
N ALA A 184 -1.31 -45.55 2.55
CA ALA A 184 0.10 -45.84 2.32
C ALA A 184 0.71 -44.84 1.34
N PHE A 185 2.03 -44.66 1.41
CA PHE A 185 2.82 -43.94 0.43
C PHE A 185 2.76 -44.65 -0.93
N SER A 186 2.62 -43.89 -2.03
CA SER A 186 2.39 -44.46 -3.35
C SER A 186 3.69 -44.94 -4.02
N VAL A 187 4.82 -44.32 -3.66
CA VAL A 187 6.13 -44.71 -4.16
C VAL A 187 6.72 -45.84 -3.32
N ARG A 188 6.32 -47.08 -3.63
CA ARG A 188 6.99 -48.29 -3.14
C ARG A 188 8.04 -48.71 -4.17
N GLY A 189 9.33 -48.45 -3.95
CA GLY A 189 10.32 -48.99 -4.92
C GLY A 189 11.73 -48.43 -4.96
N TYR A 190 12.07 -47.38 -4.23
CA TYR A 190 13.49 -47.21 -3.91
C TYR A 190 13.82 -48.22 -2.83
N THR A 191 14.68 -49.20 -3.14
CA THR A 191 15.45 -49.90 -2.11
C THR A 191 15.98 -48.82 -1.18
N GLY A 192 15.50 -48.75 0.06
CA GLY A 192 15.55 -47.51 0.83
C GLY A 192 16.87 -47.23 1.50
N ARG A 193 17.94 -47.42 0.73
CA ARG A 193 19.06 -46.49 0.77
C ARG A 193 18.80 -45.25 -0.05
N GLU A 194 18.26 -45.32 -1.26
CA GLU A 194 18.27 -44.15 -2.16
C GLU A 194 17.23 -43.09 -1.77
N ALA A 195 15.96 -43.45 -1.56
CA ALA A 195 14.95 -42.50 -1.05
C ALA A 195 15.29 -42.04 0.38
N ALA A 196 15.66 -42.96 1.26
CA ALA A 196 16.10 -42.62 2.62
C ALA A 196 17.31 -41.68 2.62
N ASP A 197 18.22 -41.76 1.66
CA ASP A 197 19.37 -40.86 1.51
C ASP A 197 18.99 -39.47 1.02
N PHE A 198 17.80 -39.25 0.43
CA PHE A 198 17.31 -37.92 0.00
C PHE A 198 16.42 -37.21 1.04
N LEU A 199 15.91 -37.94 2.02
CA LEU A 199 14.95 -37.46 3.00
C LEU A 199 15.53 -36.75 4.26
N PRO A 200 16.85 -36.76 4.60
CA PRO A 200 17.39 -36.02 5.75
C PRO A 200 17.46 -34.50 5.59
N PHE A 201 17.07 -34.01 4.43
CA PHE A 201 17.37 -32.67 4.00
C PHE A 201 16.12 -31.80 3.88
N ALA A 202 15.10 -31.99 4.71
CA ALA A 202 13.88 -31.18 4.69
C ALA A 202 13.38 -30.76 6.10
N ALA A 203 13.92 -31.36 7.17
CA ALA A 203 13.63 -30.97 8.56
C ALA A 203 14.44 -29.76 9.00
N PRO A 204 13.86 -28.94 9.89
CA PRO A 204 14.61 -28.23 10.91
C PRO A 204 15.25 -29.13 11.96
N GLU A 205 16.55 -28.91 12.23
CA GLU A 205 17.34 -29.56 13.29
C GLU A 205 16.69 -29.54 14.69
N TYR A 206 15.72 -28.66 14.96
CA TYR A 206 15.02 -28.65 16.26
C TYR A 206 13.91 -29.71 16.35
N VAL A 207 13.42 -30.23 15.22
CA VAL A 207 12.42 -31.32 15.16
C VAL A 207 13.10 -32.63 15.59
N ALA A 208 14.37 -32.83 15.22
CA ALA A 208 15.25 -33.91 15.68
C ALA A 208 15.39 -34.03 17.21
N ALA A 209 15.22 -32.91 17.91
CA ALA A 209 15.47 -32.78 19.34
C ALA A 209 14.22 -32.98 20.22
N LEU A 210 13.02 -32.99 19.62
CA LEU A 210 11.73 -33.12 20.33
C LEU A 210 11.20 -34.56 20.24
N GLU A 211 10.39 -34.98 21.24
CA GLU A 211 9.91 -36.35 21.47
C GLU A 211 9.00 -36.90 20.34
N ILE A 212 9.51 -37.11 19.13
CA ILE A 212 8.76 -37.61 17.95
C ILE A 212 8.66 -39.15 17.92
N SER A 213 9.09 -39.79 19.02
CA SER A 213 8.93 -41.22 19.28
C SER A 213 7.50 -41.75 19.03
N PRO A 214 6.41 -41.02 19.32
CA PRO A 214 5.04 -41.48 19.04
C PRO A 214 4.67 -41.57 17.55
N VAL A 215 5.10 -40.63 16.71
CA VAL A 215 4.86 -40.66 15.26
C VAL A 215 5.63 -41.81 14.61
N ILE A 216 6.92 -41.95 14.97
CA ILE A 216 7.78 -43.05 14.49
C ILE A 216 7.29 -44.40 14.99
N GLY A 217 6.82 -44.45 16.24
CA GLY A 217 6.20 -45.64 16.84
C GLY A 217 4.94 -46.05 16.09
N SER A 218 4.08 -45.09 15.74
CA SER A 218 2.86 -45.34 14.96
C SER A 218 3.15 -45.89 13.57
N LEU A 219 4.14 -45.33 12.86
CA LEU A 219 4.56 -45.85 11.55
C LEU A 219 5.12 -47.29 11.64
N ARG A 220 5.95 -47.56 12.66
CA ARG A 220 6.50 -48.91 12.95
C ARG A 220 5.43 -49.93 13.29
N MET A 221 4.39 -49.55 14.03
CA MET A 221 3.29 -50.44 14.41
C MET A 221 2.41 -50.86 13.22
N HIS A 222 2.48 -50.13 12.09
CA HIS A 222 1.65 -50.34 10.91
C HIS A 222 2.43 -50.89 9.70
N ASP A 223 3.56 -51.57 9.92
CA ASP A 223 4.38 -52.22 8.89
C ASP A 223 4.80 -51.29 7.72
N VAL A 224 4.96 -49.99 7.99
CA VAL A 224 5.66 -49.09 7.07
C VAL A 224 7.12 -49.54 7.02
N GLY A 225 7.71 -49.62 5.82
CA GLY A 225 9.07 -50.17 5.66
C GLY A 225 10.10 -49.39 6.50
N ASP A 226 11.08 -50.08 7.08
CA ASP A 226 12.16 -49.45 7.87
C ASP A 226 12.85 -48.31 7.10
N ASP A 227 12.94 -48.47 5.79
CA ASP A 227 13.44 -47.52 4.81
C ASP A 227 12.62 -46.21 4.74
N ASP A 228 11.29 -46.30 4.72
CA ASP A 228 10.36 -45.17 4.73
C ASP A 228 10.30 -44.52 6.13
N ILE A 229 10.49 -45.33 7.18
CA ILE A 229 10.61 -44.83 8.56
C ILE A 229 11.92 -44.05 8.74
N VAL A 230 13.03 -44.55 8.20
CA VAL A 230 14.32 -43.85 8.21
C VAL A 230 14.22 -42.57 7.40
N ALA A 231 13.50 -42.56 6.28
CA ALA A 231 13.21 -41.37 5.51
C ALA A 231 12.41 -40.32 6.30
N VAL A 232 11.29 -40.70 6.91
CA VAL A 232 10.48 -39.81 7.76
C VAL A 232 11.30 -39.30 8.95
N GLN A 233 12.04 -40.20 9.62
CA GLN A 233 12.94 -39.85 10.72
C GLN A 233 14.03 -38.88 10.29
N ARG A 234 14.55 -39.01 9.08
CA ARG A 234 15.51 -38.08 8.48
C ARG A 234 14.88 -36.71 8.14
N ILE A 235 13.64 -36.65 7.62
CA ILE A 235 12.86 -35.40 7.42
C ILE A 235 12.45 -34.76 8.76
N ILE A 236 12.62 -35.48 9.85
CA ILE A 236 12.44 -35.00 11.22
C ILE A 236 13.81 -34.56 11.80
N ASP A 237 14.88 -35.27 11.48
CA ASP A 237 16.19 -35.13 12.13
C ASP A 237 17.09 -34.02 11.54
N GLY A 238 16.82 -33.53 10.33
CA GLY A 238 17.44 -32.32 9.76
C GLY A 238 18.97 -32.31 9.66
N THR A 239 19.62 -33.47 9.57
CA THR A 239 21.07 -33.58 9.77
C THR A 239 21.90 -33.04 8.60
N GLU A 240 22.84 -32.14 8.93
CA GLU A 240 23.83 -31.55 8.05
C GLU A 240 24.74 -32.59 7.38
N GLY A 241 24.93 -32.43 6.07
CA GLY A 241 26.08 -32.97 5.37
C GLY A 241 25.73 -33.87 4.19
N HIS A 242 25.27 -33.27 3.08
CA HIS A 242 25.66 -33.63 1.70
C HIS A 242 24.96 -32.71 0.69
N MET A 243 25.28 -31.40 0.70
CA MET A 243 24.85 -30.43 -0.33
C MET A 243 25.33 -30.76 -1.77
N SER A 244 26.20 -31.76 -1.95
CA SER A 244 26.88 -32.11 -3.21
C SER A 244 26.17 -33.15 -4.09
N ARG A 245 24.98 -33.64 -3.75
CA ARG A 245 24.26 -34.68 -4.55
C ARG A 245 22.96 -34.23 -5.20
N TYR A 246 22.67 -32.94 -5.23
CA TYR A 246 21.43 -32.39 -5.81
C TYR A 246 21.46 -32.32 -7.35
N ASP A 247 22.46 -32.99 -7.96
CA ASP A 247 22.63 -33.48 -9.34
C ASP A 247 21.33 -33.70 -10.14
N ASN A 248 20.37 -34.44 -9.57
CA ASN A 248 19.36 -35.15 -10.39
C ASN A 248 17.93 -35.09 -9.80
N TRP A 249 17.45 -33.90 -9.46
CA TRP A 249 16.06 -33.73 -9.03
C TRP A 249 15.11 -33.77 -10.23
N ASN A 250 14.15 -34.70 -10.20
CA ASN A 250 13.10 -34.87 -11.18
C ASN A 250 11.71 -34.84 -10.51
N GLU A 251 10.65 -34.84 -11.29
CA GLU A 251 9.24 -34.87 -10.81
C GLU A 251 8.98 -35.98 -9.79
N HIS A 252 9.60 -37.14 -9.99
CA HIS A 252 9.46 -38.29 -9.11
C HIS A 252 10.01 -38.03 -7.69
N ASN A 253 11.19 -37.42 -7.58
CA ASN A 253 11.79 -37.09 -6.27
C ASN A 253 11.00 -36.01 -5.51
N LEU A 254 10.42 -35.05 -6.23
CA LEU A 254 9.53 -34.04 -5.64
C LEU A 254 8.24 -34.66 -5.11
N MET A 255 7.66 -35.62 -5.85
CA MET A 255 6.49 -36.38 -5.38
C MET A 255 6.80 -37.14 -4.09
N VAL A 256 7.93 -37.86 -4.05
CA VAL A 256 8.36 -38.58 -2.84
C VAL A 256 8.52 -37.61 -1.67
N ALA A 257 9.18 -36.47 -1.89
CA ALA A 257 9.36 -35.45 -0.87
C ALA A 257 8.03 -34.95 -0.27
N VAL A 258 7.07 -34.59 -1.13
CA VAL A 258 5.76 -34.10 -0.68
C VAL A 258 4.96 -35.19 0.02
N GLU A 259 4.95 -36.42 -0.50
CA GLU A 259 4.29 -37.57 0.15
C GLU A 259 4.85 -37.84 1.55
N HIS A 260 6.11 -37.50 1.82
CA HIS A 260 6.72 -37.69 3.14
C HIS A 260 6.69 -36.43 4.01
N GLY A 261 5.93 -35.39 3.62
CA GLY A 261 5.66 -34.22 4.45
C GLY A 261 6.59 -33.03 4.24
N TRP A 262 7.32 -32.98 3.12
CA TRP A 262 8.09 -31.79 2.77
C TRP A 262 7.17 -30.64 2.34
N ASP A 263 7.25 -29.51 3.05
CA ASP A 263 6.72 -28.23 2.58
C ASP A 263 7.61 -27.59 1.50
N VAL A 264 7.18 -27.64 0.25
CA VAL A 264 7.84 -26.92 -0.86
C VAL A 264 7.87 -25.40 -0.63
N ASN A 265 6.95 -24.86 0.16
CA ASN A 265 6.89 -23.44 0.52
C ASN A 265 7.68 -23.11 1.79
N GLY A 266 8.14 -24.11 2.53
CA GLY A 266 8.76 -23.98 3.85
C GLY A 266 10.11 -23.28 3.81
N LYS A 267 10.42 -22.51 4.86
CA LYS A 267 11.73 -21.88 5.03
C LYS A 267 12.77 -22.91 5.48
N HIS A 268 13.95 -22.83 4.88
CA HIS A 268 15.10 -23.60 5.32
C HIS A 268 15.54 -23.10 6.71
N PRO A 269 15.66 -23.99 7.69
CA PRO A 269 15.90 -23.65 9.09
C PRO A 269 17.32 -23.13 9.35
N LEU A 270 18.33 -23.68 8.64
CA LEU A 270 19.73 -23.28 8.79
C LEU A 270 20.17 -22.16 7.83
N LEU A 271 19.36 -21.82 6.84
CA LEU A 271 19.67 -20.81 5.84
C LEU A 271 18.64 -19.70 5.96
N ILE A 272 18.93 -18.77 6.87
CA ILE A 272 18.05 -17.66 7.23
C ILE A 272 17.54 -16.97 5.96
N GLY A 273 16.22 -17.07 5.75
CA GLY A 273 15.52 -16.39 4.66
C GLY A 273 15.50 -17.10 3.31
N LEU A 274 16.04 -18.32 3.18
CA LEU A 274 15.89 -19.13 1.97
C LEU A 274 14.87 -20.24 2.20
N THR A 275 13.96 -20.44 1.25
CA THR A 275 13.03 -21.57 1.24
C THR A 275 13.69 -22.80 0.61
N TRP A 276 13.12 -23.97 0.86
CA TRP A 276 13.56 -25.22 0.24
C TRP A 276 13.53 -25.14 -1.29
N PHE A 277 12.48 -24.51 -1.82
CA PHE A 277 12.36 -24.20 -3.23
C PHE A 277 13.43 -23.22 -3.74
N ASP A 278 13.86 -22.25 -2.92
CA ASP A 278 14.91 -21.31 -3.31
C ASP A 278 16.25 -21.99 -3.56
N LEU A 279 16.57 -23.01 -2.75
CA LEU A 279 17.75 -23.83 -2.96
C LEU A 279 17.65 -24.64 -4.25
N PHE A 280 16.45 -25.13 -4.55
CA PHE A 280 16.16 -25.88 -5.75
C PHE A 280 16.34 -25.04 -7.02
N ILE A 281 15.70 -23.85 -7.09
CA ILE A 281 15.92 -22.91 -8.20
C ILE A 281 17.40 -22.53 -8.31
N THR A 282 18.04 -22.14 -7.19
CA THR A 282 19.41 -21.61 -7.23
C THR A 282 20.42 -22.65 -7.75
N LYS A 283 20.16 -23.94 -7.55
CA LYS A 283 20.99 -25.02 -8.12
C LYS A 283 20.65 -25.30 -9.58
N ALA A 284 19.37 -25.30 -9.96
CA ALA A 284 18.96 -25.43 -11.35
C ALA A 284 19.58 -24.30 -12.21
N GLN A 285 19.50 -23.06 -11.72
CA GLN A 285 20.12 -21.87 -12.34
C GLN A 285 21.64 -21.97 -12.51
N LYS A 286 22.35 -22.74 -11.68
CA LYS A 286 23.80 -22.94 -11.82
C LYS A 286 24.16 -23.88 -12.98
N ARG A 287 23.21 -24.66 -13.50
CA ARG A 287 23.41 -25.57 -14.63
C ARG A 287 22.98 -24.95 -15.95
N SER A 288 21.74 -24.46 -16.00
CA SER A 288 21.16 -23.73 -17.12
C SER A 288 19.91 -22.97 -16.66
N SER A 289 19.47 -21.98 -17.42
CA SER A 289 18.18 -21.30 -17.22
C SER A 289 16.96 -22.19 -17.53
N GLY A 290 17.07 -23.05 -18.55
CA GLY A 290 16.01 -23.98 -18.95
C GLY A 290 15.66 -24.96 -17.85
N ASP A 291 16.68 -25.43 -17.12
CA ASP A 291 16.49 -26.27 -15.93
C ASP A 291 15.77 -25.51 -14.80
N ALA A 292 15.99 -24.20 -14.68
CA ALA A 292 15.33 -23.38 -13.66
C ALA A 292 13.84 -23.17 -13.95
N LEU A 293 13.46 -22.94 -15.21
CA LEU A 293 12.05 -22.87 -15.62
C LEU A 293 11.35 -24.21 -15.39
N HIS A 294 11.96 -25.33 -15.80
CA HIS A 294 11.41 -26.65 -15.56
C HIS A 294 11.24 -26.96 -14.06
N ALA A 295 12.22 -26.58 -13.24
CA ALA A 295 12.13 -26.67 -11.79
C ALA A 295 10.93 -25.89 -11.22
N ILE A 296 10.67 -24.67 -11.73
CA ILE A 296 9.54 -23.85 -11.29
C ILE A 296 8.21 -24.45 -11.71
N LEU A 297 8.08 -24.85 -12.98
CA LEU A 297 6.85 -25.46 -13.50
C LEU A 297 6.49 -26.73 -12.73
N ASN A 298 7.49 -27.57 -12.43
CA ASN A 298 7.32 -28.73 -11.58
C ASN A 298 6.95 -28.32 -10.14
N GLY A 299 7.63 -27.33 -9.56
CA GLY A 299 7.32 -26.83 -8.22
C GLY A 299 5.87 -26.36 -8.08
N ILE A 300 5.33 -25.68 -9.09
CA ILE A 300 3.93 -25.24 -9.15
C ILE A 300 2.98 -26.44 -9.06
N ASP A 301 3.26 -27.52 -9.81
CA ASP A 301 2.48 -28.77 -9.75
C ASP A 301 2.49 -29.44 -8.37
N PHE A 302 3.53 -29.18 -7.57
CA PHE A 302 3.69 -29.69 -6.19
C PHE A 302 3.22 -28.70 -5.10
N GLY A 303 2.41 -27.69 -5.43
CA GLY A 303 1.80 -26.84 -4.41
C GLY A 303 2.56 -25.55 -4.09
N LEU A 304 3.58 -25.19 -4.86
CA LEU A 304 4.33 -23.95 -4.67
C LEU A 304 3.44 -22.70 -4.78
N ASP A 305 3.70 -21.72 -3.92
CA ASP A 305 3.00 -20.43 -3.85
C ASP A 305 3.37 -19.56 -5.06
N VAL A 306 2.40 -19.43 -5.96
CA VAL A 306 2.54 -18.77 -7.26
C VAL A 306 2.75 -17.27 -7.09
N GLU A 307 1.99 -16.65 -6.19
CA GLU A 307 2.06 -15.23 -5.87
C GLU A 307 3.42 -14.87 -5.27
N ARG A 308 3.96 -15.72 -4.40
CA ARG A 308 5.29 -15.52 -3.81
C ARG A 308 6.40 -15.63 -4.86
N ILE A 309 6.33 -16.58 -5.79
CA ILE A 309 7.30 -16.67 -6.92
C ILE A 309 7.32 -15.34 -7.69
N VAL A 310 6.14 -14.86 -8.04
CA VAL A 310 5.95 -13.65 -8.84
C VAL A 310 6.40 -12.38 -8.10
N ALA A 311 6.13 -12.32 -6.80
CA ALA A 311 6.50 -11.19 -5.96
C ALA A 311 8.02 -11.12 -5.69
N GLU A 312 8.65 -12.24 -5.33
CA GLU A 312 9.99 -12.24 -4.74
C GLU A 312 11.13 -12.60 -5.72
N ARG A 313 10.85 -13.34 -6.79
CA ARG A 313 11.92 -14.09 -7.50
C ARG A 313 12.05 -13.81 -8.98
N THR A 314 11.04 -13.22 -9.61
CA THR A 314 10.99 -12.89 -11.05
C THR A 314 12.27 -12.24 -11.59
N GLU A 315 12.89 -11.28 -10.91
CA GLU A 315 14.15 -10.64 -11.37
C GLU A 315 15.35 -11.58 -11.55
N LYS A 316 15.36 -12.74 -10.87
CA LYS A 316 16.44 -13.73 -10.95
C LYS A 316 16.16 -14.85 -11.94
N LEU A 317 14.92 -14.98 -12.42
CA LEU A 317 14.46 -16.15 -13.17
C LEU A 317 14.82 -16.13 -14.65
N VAL A 318 15.06 -14.95 -15.18
CA VAL A 318 15.22 -14.72 -16.60
C VAL A 318 16.45 -13.85 -16.80
N ARG A 319 17.53 -14.43 -17.32
CA ARG A 319 18.74 -13.72 -17.72
C ARG A 319 18.78 -13.60 -19.24
N GLU A 320 19.31 -12.50 -19.75
CA GLU A 320 19.44 -12.24 -21.20
C GLU A 320 20.44 -13.18 -21.92
N ASP A 321 21.24 -13.96 -21.17
CA ASP A 321 22.43 -14.67 -21.67
C ASP A 321 22.22 -16.16 -22.02
N ASP A 322 21.04 -16.57 -22.48
CA ASP A 322 20.83 -17.96 -22.86
C ASP A 322 21.32 -18.27 -24.28
N ALA A 323 22.41 -19.03 -24.33
CA ALA A 323 23.08 -19.51 -25.54
C ALA A 323 22.34 -20.66 -26.26
N ASP A 324 21.22 -21.17 -25.71
CA ASP A 324 20.55 -22.39 -26.18
C ASP A 324 19.32 -22.16 -27.09
N GLY A 325 19.09 -20.92 -27.54
CA GLY A 325 18.19 -20.63 -28.67
C GLY A 325 16.69 -20.61 -28.36
N GLU A 326 16.25 -20.90 -27.14
CA GLU A 326 14.89 -20.59 -26.70
C GLU A 326 14.80 -19.12 -26.27
N THR A 327 13.91 -18.36 -26.93
CA THR A 327 13.75 -16.94 -26.63
C THR A 327 13.12 -16.75 -25.24
N LEU A 328 13.62 -15.77 -24.49
CA LEU A 328 13.07 -15.25 -23.22
C LEU A 328 11.54 -15.09 -23.23
N GLU A 329 10.99 -14.73 -24.39
CA GLU A 329 9.54 -14.68 -24.66
C GLU A 329 8.88 -16.05 -24.40
N TRP A 330 9.29 -17.13 -25.05
CA TRP A 330 8.70 -18.47 -24.92
C TRP A 330 8.71 -19.02 -23.48
N GLN A 331 9.78 -18.75 -22.73
CA GLN A 331 9.88 -19.14 -21.32
C GLN A 331 8.83 -18.41 -20.46
N PHE A 332 8.63 -17.12 -20.74
CA PHE A 332 7.62 -16.30 -20.10
C PHE A 332 6.19 -16.77 -20.43
N GLU A 333 5.94 -17.16 -21.69
CA GLU A 333 4.64 -17.69 -22.14
C GLU A 333 4.26 -18.96 -21.39
N LYS A 334 5.17 -19.94 -21.32
CA LYS A 334 4.95 -21.19 -20.56
C LYS A 334 4.69 -20.96 -19.09
N LEU A 335 5.37 -19.97 -18.51
CA LEU A 335 5.18 -19.62 -17.11
C LEU A 335 3.77 -19.04 -16.90
N LEU A 336 3.33 -18.10 -17.75
CA LEU A 336 1.99 -17.51 -17.67
C LEU A 336 0.88 -18.54 -17.85
N ASP A 337 0.99 -19.43 -18.83
CA ASP A 337 0.02 -20.51 -19.08
C ASP A 337 -0.18 -21.40 -17.85
N LYS A 338 0.89 -21.63 -17.08
CA LYS A 338 0.84 -22.46 -15.87
C LYS A 338 0.36 -21.68 -14.65
N ILE A 339 0.84 -20.45 -14.47
CA ILE A 339 0.64 -19.65 -13.26
C ILE A 339 -0.75 -19.02 -13.20
N LEU A 340 -1.23 -18.44 -14.30
CA LEU A 340 -2.45 -17.63 -14.26
C LEU A 340 -3.71 -18.42 -13.90
N PRO A 341 -3.94 -19.65 -14.38
CA PRO A 341 -5.10 -20.45 -13.95
C PRO A 341 -5.06 -20.84 -12.46
N LEU A 342 -3.88 -20.78 -11.84
CA LEU A 342 -3.62 -21.20 -10.47
C LEU A 342 -3.52 -20.04 -9.48
N ALA A 343 -3.47 -18.80 -9.98
CA ALA A 343 -3.35 -17.59 -9.17
C ALA A 343 -4.69 -17.23 -8.51
N ALA A 344 -4.63 -16.75 -7.27
CA ALA A 344 -5.76 -16.19 -6.54
C ALA A 344 -6.25 -14.88 -7.16
N ASP A 345 -5.33 -14.04 -7.65
CA ASP A 345 -5.63 -12.88 -8.49
C ASP A 345 -4.80 -12.95 -9.78
N PRO A 346 -5.33 -13.61 -10.83
CA PRO A 346 -4.63 -13.73 -12.11
C PRO A 346 -4.26 -12.39 -12.73
N THR A 347 -5.05 -11.35 -12.50
CA THR A 347 -4.78 -9.99 -12.99
C THR A 347 -3.56 -9.40 -12.30
N GLU A 348 -3.47 -9.52 -10.97
CA GLU A 348 -2.31 -9.03 -10.21
C GLU A 348 -1.03 -9.77 -10.59
N THR A 349 -1.12 -11.10 -10.64
CA THR A 349 0.00 -11.97 -10.99
C THR A 349 0.51 -11.65 -12.40
N PHE A 350 -0.40 -11.47 -13.37
CA PHE A 350 -0.04 -11.03 -14.71
C PHE A 350 0.66 -9.67 -14.72
N VAL A 351 0.07 -8.68 -14.03
CA VAL A 351 0.59 -7.31 -13.95
C VAL A 351 1.97 -7.26 -13.31
N ASN A 352 2.18 -8.00 -12.22
CA ASN A 352 3.46 -8.06 -11.52
C ASN A 352 4.54 -8.76 -12.33
N LEU A 353 4.18 -9.83 -13.05
CA LEU A 353 5.09 -10.48 -14.00
C LEU A 353 5.44 -9.55 -15.16
N TRP A 354 4.44 -8.91 -15.75
CA TRP A 354 4.61 -8.01 -16.89
C TRP A 354 5.42 -6.77 -16.54
N GLY A 355 5.07 -6.07 -15.47
CA GLY A 355 5.76 -4.86 -15.04
C GLY A 355 7.26 -5.09 -14.80
N LYS A 356 7.66 -6.31 -14.41
CA LYS A 356 9.07 -6.69 -14.23
C LYS A 356 9.82 -6.97 -15.53
N TYR A 357 9.17 -7.53 -16.56
CA TYR A 357 9.83 -7.91 -17.82
C TYR A 357 9.52 -6.99 -19.01
N TYR A 358 8.67 -6.00 -18.82
CA TYR A 358 8.26 -5.11 -19.91
C TYR A 358 9.46 -4.49 -20.65
N HIS A 359 10.51 -4.13 -19.92
CA HIS A 359 11.71 -3.51 -20.49
C HIS A 359 12.65 -4.47 -21.21
N THR A 360 12.52 -5.78 -21.02
CA THR A 360 13.41 -6.81 -21.59
C THR A 360 12.78 -7.56 -22.77
N LEU A 361 11.47 -7.41 -23.02
CA LEU A 361 10.78 -8.10 -24.10
C LEU A 361 10.91 -7.37 -25.44
N THR A 362 11.36 -8.11 -26.47
CA THR A 362 11.66 -7.57 -27.81
C THR A 362 10.43 -7.31 -28.68
N ALA A 363 9.30 -7.98 -28.43
CA ALA A 363 8.10 -7.87 -29.26
C ALA A 363 6.79 -7.73 -28.44
N PRO A 364 6.38 -6.49 -28.08
CA PRO A 364 5.12 -6.24 -27.35
C PRO A 364 3.85 -6.62 -28.12
N ASN A 365 3.92 -6.97 -29.42
CA ASN A 365 2.76 -7.40 -30.20
C ASN A 365 2.29 -8.83 -29.88
N ARG A 366 3.21 -9.75 -29.52
CA ARG A 366 2.85 -11.13 -29.16
C ARG A 366 2.01 -11.20 -27.89
N PHE A 367 2.18 -10.21 -27.02
CA PHE A 367 1.46 -10.03 -25.77
C PHE A 367 -0.08 -9.97 -25.89
N ILE A 368 -0.61 -9.45 -26.99
CA ILE A 368 -2.07 -9.43 -27.23
C ILE A 368 -2.58 -10.87 -27.34
N ASP A 369 -1.85 -11.71 -28.07
CA ASP A 369 -2.20 -13.12 -28.27
C ASP A 369 -2.20 -13.84 -26.92
N HIS A 370 -1.25 -13.52 -26.02
CA HIS A 370 -1.21 -14.08 -24.67
C HIS A 370 -2.34 -13.62 -23.77
N ILE A 371 -2.70 -12.34 -23.75
CA ILE A 371 -3.88 -11.89 -22.99
C ILE A 371 -5.14 -12.59 -23.50
N VAL A 372 -5.29 -12.74 -24.81
CA VAL A 372 -6.44 -13.44 -25.40
C VAL A 372 -6.43 -14.93 -25.06
N VAL A 373 -5.28 -15.61 -25.14
CA VAL A 373 -5.16 -17.04 -24.79
C VAL A 373 -5.39 -17.27 -23.29
N CYS A 374 -4.71 -16.51 -22.42
CA CYS A 374 -4.83 -16.66 -20.98
C CYS A 374 -6.22 -16.28 -20.47
N SER A 375 -6.86 -15.24 -21.03
CA SER A 375 -8.24 -14.88 -20.67
C SER A 375 -9.24 -15.98 -21.02
N GLN A 376 -9.07 -16.66 -22.16
CA GLN A 376 -9.88 -17.81 -22.54
C GLN A 376 -9.66 -19.02 -21.62
N GLN A 377 -8.44 -19.20 -21.11
CA GLN A 377 -8.12 -20.23 -20.12
C GLN A 377 -8.74 -19.92 -18.74
N ILE A 378 -8.73 -18.66 -18.31
CA ILE A 378 -9.25 -18.22 -17.00
C ILE A 378 -10.78 -18.17 -16.98
N ALA A 379 -11.41 -17.69 -18.06
CA ALA A 379 -12.86 -17.74 -18.20
C ALA A 379 -13.27 -18.13 -19.61
N GLN A 380 -14.12 -19.14 -19.67
CA GLN A 380 -14.62 -19.75 -20.90
C GLN A 380 -15.55 -18.82 -21.73
N THR A 381 -15.51 -17.49 -21.56
CA THR A 381 -16.41 -16.53 -22.25
C THR A 381 -15.71 -15.25 -22.76
N PRO A 382 -16.10 -14.70 -23.92
CA PRO A 382 -15.49 -13.49 -24.51
C PRO A 382 -15.68 -12.19 -23.72
N LEU A 383 -16.79 -12.04 -23.00
CA LEU A 383 -17.07 -10.84 -22.18
C LEU A 383 -16.04 -10.66 -21.05
N PHE A 384 -15.45 -11.76 -20.59
CA PHE A 384 -14.38 -11.75 -19.60
C PHE A 384 -13.08 -11.15 -20.13
N VAL A 385 -12.79 -11.30 -21.43
CA VAL A 385 -11.55 -10.82 -22.04
C VAL A 385 -11.47 -9.29 -22.00
N SER A 386 -12.56 -8.62 -22.38
CA SER A 386 -12.64 -7.15 -22.38
C SER A 386 -12.52 -6.58 -20.96
N SER A 387 -13.26 -7.14 -20.00
CA SER A 387 -13.19 -6.70 -18.60
C SER A 387 -11.84 -6.98 -17.97
N TRP A 388 -11.24 -8.13 -18.26
CA TRP A 388 -9.92 -8.49 -17.71
C TRP A 388 -8.81 -7.64 -18.33
N ALA A 389 -8.85 -7.37 -19.65
CA ALA A 389 -7.94 -6.43 -20.30
C ALA A 389 -8.06 -5.02 -19.73
N HIS A 390 -9.28 -4.58 -19.40
CA HIS A 390 -9.52 -3.31 -18.71
C HIS A 390 -8.87 -3.30 -17.32
N ASP A 391 -9.10 -4.33 -16.50
CA ASP A 391 -8.49 -4.48 -15.18
C ASP A 391 -6.94 -4.50 -15.23
N ILE A 392 -6.36 -5.23 -16.20
CA ILE A 392 -4.91 -5.26 -16.44
C ILE A 392 -4.42 -3.84 -16.77
N ALA A 393 -5.02 -3.17 -17.75
CA ALA A 393 -4.60 -1.82 -18.16
C ALA A 393 -4.63 -0.85 -16.98
N VAL A 394 -5.68 -0.91 -16.15
CA VAL A 394 -5.84 -0.08 -14.95
C VAL A 394 -4.72 -0.33 -13.94
N ARG A 395 -4.39 -1.59 -13.66
CA ARG A 395 -3.33 -1.95 -12.71
C ARG A 395 -1.93 -1.62 -13.24
N LEU A 396 -1.67 -1.80 -14.53
CA LEU A 396 -0.41 -1.37 -15.16
C LEU A 396 -0.22 0.15 -15.09
N LEU A 397 -1.30 0.93 -15.26
CA LEU A 397 -1.25 2.38 -15.07
C LEU A 397 -0.92 2.78 -13.62
N ARG A 398 -1.42 2.01 -12.63
CA ARG A 398 -1.04 2.22 -11.22
C ARG A 398 0.44 1.91 -10.95
N LEU A 399 1.05 1.01 -11.72
CA LEU A 399 2.50 0.77 -11.72
C LEU A 399 3.29 1.82 -12.53
N GLN A 400 2.65 2.95 -12.91
CA GLN A 400 3.25 4.05 -13.66
C GLN A 400 3.78 3.65 -15.04
N MET A 401 3.21 2.61 -15.65
CA MET A 401 3.57 2.26 -17.03
C MET A 401 3.15 3.36 -18.00
N PRO A 402 3.98 3.72 -18.99
CA PRO A 402 3.60 4.70 -20.00
C PRO A 402 2.34 4.26 -20.77
N VAL A 403 1.43 5.19 -21.06
CA VAL A 403 0.17 4.89 -21.75
C VAL A 403 0.40 4.27 -23.13
N SER A 404 1.47 4.68 -23.83
CA SER A 404 1.87 4.10 -25.12
C SER A 404 2.15 2.59 -25.05
N CYS A 405 2.53 2.08 -23.87
CA CYS A 405 2.77 0.66 -23.65
C CYS A 405 1.46 -0.15 -23.59
N LEU A 406 0.32 0.54 -23.43
CA LEU A 406 -1.00 -0.05 -23.27
C LEU A 406 -1.80 -0.05 -24.56
N ASP A 407 -1.33 0.60 -25.64
CA ASP A 407 -2.02 0.67 -26.93
C ASP A 407 -2.49 -0.70 -27.43
N HIS A 408 -1.74 -1.75 -27.10
CA HIS A 408 -2.04 -3.14 -27.43
C HIS A 408 -3.15 -3.74 -26.56
N ILE A 409 -3.16 -3.45 -25.25
CA ILE A 409 -4.19 -3.91 -24.30
C ILE A 409 -5.51 -3.16 -24.53
N VAL A 410 -5.42 -1.86 -24.79
CA VAL A 410 -6.58 -0.99 -25.06
C VAL A 410 -7.37 -1.47 -26.28
N ARG A 411 -6.72 -2.12 -27.26
CA ARG A 411 -7.40 -2.72 -28.42
C ARG A 411 -8.26 -3.94 -28.07
N LEU A 412 -7.98 -4.60 -26.94
CA LEU A 412 -8.77 -5.73 -26.44
C LEU A 412 -9.97 -5.29 -25.60
N ILE A 413 -9.97 -4.04 -25.14
CA ILE A 413 -11.08 -3.44 -24.42
C ILE A 413 -12.18 -3.11 -25.43
N GLU A 414 -13.43 -3.41 -25.09
CA GLU A 414 -14.59 -3.14 -25.94
C GLU A 414 -14.59 -1.67 -26.42
N PRO A 415 -14.70 -1.43 -27.75
CA PRO A 415 -14.67 -0.08 -28.30
C PRO A 415 -15.67 0.85 -27.62
N GLY A 416 -15.19 1.98 -27.12
CA GLY A 416 -16.02 2.97 -26.42
C GLY A 416 -16.03 2.83 -24.89
N THR A 417 -15.46 1.76 -24.33
CA THR A 417 -15.29 1.61 -22.87
C THR A 417 -14.10 2.46 -22.40
N PRO A 418 -14.32 3.48 -21.55
CA PRO A 418 -13.24 4.33 -21.09
C PRO A 418 -12.34 3.62 -20.08
N LEU A 419 -11.03 3.89 -20.13
CA LEU A 419 -10.07 3.38 -19.14
C LEU A 419 -10.44 3.79 -17.72
N ILE A 420 -11.02 4.98 -17.55
CA ILE A 420 -11.43 5.53 -16.25
C ILE A 420 -12.81 5.05 -15.75
N SER A 421 -13.44 4.08 -16.40
CA SER A 421 -14.71 3.49 -15.95
C SER A 421 -14.49 2.33 -14.97
N GLY A 422 -15.50 1.92 -14.21
CA GLY A 422 -15.43 0.74 -13.33
C GLY A 422 -14.25 0.81 -12.35
N VAL A 423 -13.40 -0.23 -12.35
CA VAL A 423 -12.19 -0.31 -11.50
C VAL A 423 -11.17 0.80 -11.78
N GLY A 424 -11.24 1.39 -12.98
CA GLY A 424 -10.36 2.45 -13.46
C GLY A 424 -10.73 3.85 -12.98
N SER A 425 -11.85 4.00 -12.26
CA SER A 425 -12.25 5.31 -11.73
C SER A 425 -11.20 5.94 -10.80
N THR A 426 -10.29 5.15 -10.24
CA THR A 426 -9.21 5.66 -9.37
C THR A 426 -7.93 6.02 -10.14
N ILE A 427 -7.81 5.71 -11.43
CA ILE A 427 -6.58 5.98 -12.21
C ILE A 427 -6.18 7.44 -12.08
N LEU A 428 -7.12 8.36 -12.24
CA LEU A 428 -6.84 9.80 -12.18
C LEU A 428 -6.31 10.23 -10.81
N ARG A 429 -6.77 9.59 -9.73
CA ARG A 429 -6.28 9.84 -8.38
C ARG A 429 -4.85 9.33 -8.22
N ASP A 430 -4.55 8.14 -8.74
CA ASP A 430 -3.27 7.44 -8.55
C ASP A 430 -2.19 7.88 -9.56
N TYR A 431 -2.58 8.63 -10.60
CA TYR A 431 -1.70 9.07 -11.67
C TYR A 431 -0.69 10.13 -11.20
N ASP A 432 0.60 9.80 -11.33
CA ASP A 432 1.70 10.70 -10.97
C ASP A 432 2.05 11.62 -12.15
N LEU A 433 1.65 12.89 -12.05
CA LEU A 433 1.93 13.88 -13.09
C LEU A 433 3.43 14.16 -13.30
N CYS A 434 4.30 13.84 -12.33
CA CYS A 434 5.73 14.14 -12.40
C CYS A 434 6.52 13.18 -13.28
N ASP A 435 6.11 11.92 -13.38
CA ASP A 435 6.88 10.87 -14.06
C ASP A 435 6.61 10.81 -15.58
N HIS A 436 5.64 11.61 -16.07
CA HIS A 436 5.17 11.59 -17.45
C HIS A 436 5.59 12.82 -18.25
N ARG A 437 6.11 12.61 -19.47
CA ARG A 437 6.56 13.71 -20.36
C ARG A 437 5.42 14.60 -20.86
N HIS A 438 4.23 14.04 -21.07
CA HIS A 438 3.06 14.74 -21.61
C HIS A 438 1.77 14.42 -20.83
N PRO A 439 1.65 14.84 -19.56
CA PRO A 439 0.53 14.46 -18.69
C PRO A 439 -0.84 14.81 -19.26
N LEU A 440 -0.96 15.94 -19.97
CA LEU A 440 -2.21 16.35 -20.61
C LEU A 440 -2.65 15.40 -21.72
N SER A 441 -1.70 14.89 -22.52
CA SER A 441 -1.99 13.91 -23.58
C SER A 441 -2.51 12.61 -22.97
N ASP A 442 -1.88 12.16 -21.88
CA ASP A 442 -2.27 10.95 -21.17
C ASP A 442 -3.68 11.10 -20.55
N LEU A 443 -3.99 12.24 -19.94
CA LEU A 443 -5.33 12.54 -19.42
C LEU A 443 -6.40 12.54 -20.53
N HIS A 444 -6.07 13.07 -21.71
CA HIS A 444 -6.95 12.97 -22.87
C HIS A 444 -7.12 11.52 -23.35
N ALA A 445 -6.07 10.71 -23.33
CA ALA A 445 -6.15 9.29 -23.68
C ALA A 445 -6.98 8.50 -22.68
N PHE A 446 -6.82 8.74 -21.37
CA PHE A 446 -7.62 8.10 -20.31
C PHE A 446 -9.10 8.44 -20.42
N ALA A 447 -9.41 9.70 -20.69
CA ALA A 447 -10.79 10.12 -20.90
C ALA A 447 -11.36 9.59 -22.22
N GLY A 448 -10.56 9.50 -23.30
CA GLY A 448 -10.97 8.91 -24.58
C GLY A 448 -12.35 9.40 -25.05
N THR A 449 -13.25 8.45 -25.31
CA THR A 449 -14.66 8.70 -25.66
C THR A 449 -15.61 8.68 -24.46
N ALA A 450 -15.10 8.81 -23.24
CA ALA A 450 -15.92 8.77 -22.03
C ALA A 450 -17.01 9.84 -22.03
N HIS A 451 -18.21 9.42 -21.62
CA HIS A 451 -19.23 10.39 -21.24
C HIS A 451 -18.74 11.22 -20.04
N ILE A 452 -19.09 12.51 -20.02
CA ILE A 452 -18.62 13.47 -19.02
C ILE A 452 -18.92 13.03 -17.57
N SER A 453 -20.00 12.28 -17.35
CA SER A 453 -20.33 11.74 -16.03
C SER A 453 -19.27 10.78 -15.50
N ILE A 454 -18.70 9.92 -16.35
CA ILE A 454 -17.64 8.97 -15.95
C ILE A 454 -16.37 9.74 -15.61
N VAL A 455 -16.02 10.74 -16.43
CA VAL A 455 -14.88 11.63 -16.16
C VAL A 455 -15.03 12.33 -14.81
N ARG A 456 -16.23 12.86 -14.51
CA ARG A 456 -16.51 13.49 -13.21
C ARG A 456 -16.35 12.53 -12.05
N THR A 457 -16.91 11.33 -12.15
CA THR A 457 -16.77 10.30 -11.10
C THR A 457 -15.30 9.95 -10.87
N ALA A 458 -14.51 9.81 -11.93
CA ALA A 458 -13.08 9.51 -11.80
C ALA A 458 -12.29 10.67 -11.19
N LEU A 459 -12.56 11.92 -11.59
CA LEU A 459 -11.95 13.12 -11.00
C LEU A 459 -12.27 13.24 -9.50
N GLN A 460 -13.48 12.88 -9.11
CA GLN A 460 -13.97 12.90 -7.73
C GLN A 460 -13.44 11.76 -6.86
N SER A 461 -12.75 10.78 -7.46
CA SER A 461 -12.16 9.68 -6.71
C SER A 461 -11.13 10.22 -5.70
N ALA A 462 -11.36 9.93 -4.43
CA ALA A 462 -10.49 10.33 -3.33
C ALA A 462 -9.90 9.10 -2.64
N ASP A 463 -8.69 9.25 -2.12
CA ASP A 463 -8.07 8.24 -1.27
C ASP A 463 -8.87 8.16 0.05
N PRO A 464 -9.28 6.96 0.49
CA PRO A 464 -10.18 6.82 1.64
C PRO A 464 -9.55 7.36 2.94
N VAL A 465 -8.22 7.32 3.05
CA VAL A 465 -7.45 7.69 4.25
C VAL A 465 -7.04 9.16 4.21
N THR A 466 -6.29 9.55 3.17
CA THR A 466 -5.68 10.87 3.03
C THR A 466 -6.62 11.92 2.42
N LYS A 467 -7.76 11.49 1.87
CA LYS A 467 -8.71 12.33 1.12
C LYS A 467 -8.10 13.05 -0.08
N ARG A 468 -6.93 12.60 -0.55
CA ARG A 468 -6.24 13.15 -1.72
C ARG A 468 -6.97 12.74 -3.00
N THR A 469 -6.92 13.63 -3.98
CA THR A 469 -7.52 13.49 -5.32
C THR A 469 -6.45 13.87 -6.36
N ILE A 470 -6.79 13.83 -7.66
CA ILE A 470 -5.89 14.33 -8.72
C ILE A 470 -5.42 15.79 -8.50
N LEU A 471 -6.19 16.61 -7.77
CA LEU A 471 -5.80 17.98 -7.42
C LEU A 471 -4.69 18.05 -6.37
N HIS A 472 -4.35 16.93 -5.73
CA HIS A 472 -3.32 16.81 -4.72
C HIS A 472 -2.06 16.12 -5.26
N GLN A 473 -1.81 16.26 -6.57
CA GLN A 473 -0.63 15.73 -7.24
C GLN A 473 0.47 16.80 -7.37
N HIS A 474 1.71 16.34 -7.30
CA HIS A 474 2.88 17.18 -7.59
C HIS A 474 2.96 17.47 -9.11
N CYS A 475 3.79 18.43 -9.51
CA CYS A 475 3.99 18.80 -10.92
C CYS A 475 2.73 19.24 -11.68
N MET A 476 1.66 19.62 -10.97
CA MET A 476 0.45 20.21 -11.55
C MET A 476 0.80 21.36 -12.50
N SER A 477 0.31 21.33 -13.73
CA SER A 477 0.49 22.42 -14.69
C SER A 477 -0.81 23.20 -14.87
N ILE A 478 -0.71 24.43 -15.36
CA ILE A 478 -1.89 25.26 -15.66
C ILE A 478 -2.82 24.53 -16.64
N ALA A 479 -2.26 23.93 -17.69
CA ALA A 479 -3.05 23.21 -18.70
C ALA A 479 -3.75 21.96 -18.13
N VAL A 480 -3.11 21.23 -17.20
CA VAL A 480 -3.75 20.11 -16.51
C VAL A 480 -4.86 20.60 -15.58
N LEU A 481 -4.64 21.68 -14.84
CA LEU A 481 -5.65 22.27 -13.97
C LEU A 481 -6.88 22.75 -14.77
N GLU A 482 -6.68 23.44 -15.88
CA GLU A 482 -7.75 23.86 -16.80
C GLU A 482 -8.50 22.65 -17.36
N TRP A 483 -7.78 21.61 -17.77
CA TRP A 483 -8.41 20.37 -18.24
C TRP A 483 -9.32 19.73 -17.20
N ILE A 484 -8.88 19.71 -15.93
CA ILE A 484 -9.68 19.21 -14.79
C ILE A 484 -10.89 20.12 -14.56
N GLN A 485 -10.69 21.44 -14.51
CA GLN A 485 -11.72 22.44 -14.26
C GLN A 485 -12.87 22.34 -15.28
N ASP A 486 -12.55 22.18 -16.56
CA ASP A 486 -13.53 22.10 -17.64
C ASP A 486 -14.45 20.88 -17.55
N ARG A 487 -13.99 19.82 -16.85
CA ARG A 487 -14.66 18.51 -16.82
C ARG A 487 -15.27 18.18 -15.47
N ALA A 488 -14.70 18.71 -14.40
CA ALA A 488 -15.15 18.48 -13.04
C ALA A 488 -16.57 19.01 -12.77
N ASP A 489 -17.19 18.49 -11.71
CA ASP A 489 -18.34 19.17 -11.13
C ASP A 489 -17.88 20.49 -10.48
N PRO A 490 -18.49 21.64 -10.80
CA PRO A 490 -18.02 22.94 -10.30
C PRO A 490 -18.03 23.06 -8.79
N GLN A 491 -19.03 22.48 -8.12
CA GLN A 491 -19.17 22.56 -6.67
C GLN A 491 -18.12 21.69 -5.99
N TRP A 492 -17.93 20.46 -6.47
CA TRP A 492 -16.85 19.58 -5.99
C TRP A 492 -15.48 20.22 -6.20
N PHE A 493 -15.20 20.74 -7.40
CA PHE A 493 -13.90 21.33 -7.73
C PHE A 493 -13.58 22.51 -6.81
N LEU A 494 -14.53 23.42 -6.62
CA LEU A 494 -14.38 24.56 -5.72
C LEU A 494 -14.19 24.11 -4.26
N SER A 495 -15.03 23.19 -3.77
CA SER A 495 -14.93 22.68 -2.40
C SER A 495 -13.59 21.98 -2.13
N THR A 496 -13.07 21.26 -3.13
CA THR A 496 -11.79 20.55 -3.02
C THR A 496 -10.62 21.53 -3.00
N LEU A 497 -10.61 22.53 -3.89
CA LEU A 497 -9.55 23.56 -3.92
C LEU A 497 -9.52 24.41 -2.65
N LEU A 498 -10.69 24.72 -2.09
CA LEU A 498 -10.80 25.53 -0.86
C LEU A 498 -10.56 24.71 0.41
N SER A 499 -10.50 23.38 0.33
CA SER A 499 -10.20 22.52 1.48
C SER A 499 -8.81 22.84 2.06
N ARG A 500 -8.74 22.91 3.40
CA ARG A 500 -7.50 23.18 4.14
C ARG A 500 -6.70 21.93 4.49
N THR A 501 -7.29 20.74 4.36
CA THR A 501 -6.66 19.48 4.77
C THR A 501 -7.05 18.35 3.80
N PRO A 502 -6.14 17.94 2.91
CA PRO A 502 -4.87 18.56 2.56
C PRO A 502 -5.03 19.79 1.62
N PRO A 503 -4.21 20.85 1.73
CA PRO A 503 -4.28 22.00 0.83
C PRO A 503 -3.67 21.68 -0.55
N CYS A 504 -4.41 21.92 -1.64
CA CYS A 504 -3.95 21.62 -3.01
C CYS A 504 -2.68 22.39 -3.40
N LEU A 505 -2.61 23.69 -3.07
CA LEU A 505 -1.48 24.55 -3.43
C LEU A 505 -0.15 24.02 -2.90
N ASP A 506 -0.13 23.36 -1.73
CA ASP A 506 1.10 22.78 -1.21
C ASP A 506 1.73 21.77 -2.17
N TYR A 507 0.93 20.93 -2.84
CA TYR A 507 1.47 19.94 -3.77
C TYR A 507 1.95 20.60 -5.06
N TRP A 508 1.30 21.68 -5.49
CA TRP A 508 1.60 22.33 -6.76
C TRP A 508 2.90 23.15 -6.71
N LEU A 509 3.24 23.69 -5.54
CA LEU A 509 4.40 24.54 -5.33
C LEU A 509 5.72 23.77 -5.32
N PHE A 510 5.69 22.49 -4.93
CA PHE A 510 6.88 21.65 -4.84
C PHE A 510 6.93 20.59 -5.94
N THR A 511 8.15 20.24 -6.32
CA THR A 511 8.45 19.04 -7.09
C THR A 511 8.27 17.79 -6.22
N LYS A 512 8.26 16.60 -6.83
CA LYS A 512 8.24 15.32 -6.12
C LYS A 512 9.42 15.14 -5.14
N SER A 513 10.57 15.73 -5.43
CA SER A 513 11.74 15.73 -4.53
C SER A 513 11.62 16.74 -3.38
N GLY A 514 10.51 17.48 -3.28
CA GLY A 514 10.26 18.47 -2.22
C GLY A 514 10.91 19.83 -2.45
N SER A 515 11.56 20.06 -3.60
CA SER A 515 12.15 21.36 -3.94
C SER A 515 11.09 22.32 -4.51
N LEU A 516 11.22 23.61 -4.23
CA LEU A 516 10.31 24.62 -4.77
C LEU A 516 10.49 24.71 -6.29
N ARG A 517 9.38 24.82 -7.02
CA ARG A 517 9.40 25.06 -8.46
C ARG A 517 9.94 26.46 -8.79
N TYR A 518 10.28 26.68 -10.06
CA TYR A 518 10.69 28.00 -10.55
C TYR A 518 9.63 29.06 -10.25
N ASP A 519 10.07 30.27 -9.87
CA ASP A 519 9.19 31.37 -9.45
C ASP A 519 8.03 31.66 -10.43
N ASN A 520 8.27 31.55 -11.74
CA ASN A 520 7.24 31.78 -12.76
C ASN A 520 6.11 30.74 -12.71
N ASP A 521 6.47 29.47 -12.54
CA ASP A 521 5.49 28.37 -12.44
C ASP A 521 4.65 28.52 -11.18
N VAL A 522 5.32 28.79 -10.06
CA VAL A 522 4.68 29.06 -8.76
C VAL A 522 3.66 30.17 -8.88
N LEU A 523 4.05 31.32 -9.43
CA LEU A 523 3.16 32.46 -9.58
C LEU A 523 2.01 32.15 -10.54
N GLY A 524 2.28 31.48 -11.67
CA GLY A 524 1.26 31.05 -12.63
C GLY A 524 0.21 30.15 -11.99
N LEU A 525 0.62 29.21 -11.14
CA LEU A 525 -0.28 28.31 -10.42
C LEU A 525 -1.10 29.03 -9.35
N ILE A 526 -0.53 29.96 -8.59
CA ILE A 526 -1.28 30.78 -7.62
C ILE A 526 -2.31 31.66 -8.34
N HIS A 527 -1.96 32.25 -9.48
CA HIS A 527 -2.90 32.99 -10.31
C HIS A 527 -4.03 32.12 -10.84
N SER A 528 -3.70 30.91 -11.29
CA SER A 528 -4.68 29.94 -11.80
C SER A 528 -5.62 29.48 -10.68
N PHE A 529 -5.10 29.21 -9.48
CA PHE A 529 -5.90 28.93 -8.28
C PHE A 529 -6.87 30.08 -7.97
N ARG A 530 -6.38 31.33 -7.99
CA ARG A 530 -7.22 32.52 -7.77
C ARG A 530 -8.35 32.61 -8.79
N ALA A 531 -8.03 32.36 -10.06
CA ALA A 531 -9.02 32.41 -11.14
C ALA A 531 -10.07 31.30 -10.98
N ALA A 532 -9.63 30.08 -10.70
CA ALA A 532 -10.45 28.89 -10.51
C ALA A 532 -11.41 28.99 -9.30
N THR A 533 -10.97 29.62 -8.22
CA THR A 533 -11.77 29.79 -6.98
C THR A 533 -12.71 31.00 -7.01
N GLY A 534 -12.66 31.82 -8.06
CA GLY A 534 -13.47 33.05 -8.15
C GLY A 534 -13.00 34.19 -7.24
N LEU A 535 -11.86 34.05 -6.55
CA LEU A 535 -11.29 35.02 -5.61
C LEU A 535 -10.57 36.18 -6.31
N LYS A 536 -11.12 36.71 -7.40
CA LYS A 536 -10.44 37.67 -8.29
C LYS A 536 -10.02 38.98 -7.59
N SER A 537 -10.82 39.45 -6.63
CA SER A 537 -10.54 40.65 -5.83
C SER A 537 -9.58 40.39 -4.66
N THR A 538 -9.32 39.13 -4.31
CA THR A 538 -8.47 38.76 -3.20
C THR A 538 -6.99 38.93 -3.59
N PRO A 539 -6.19 39.67 -2.81
CA PRO A 539 -4.76 39.79 -3.07
C PRO A 539 -4.03 38.44 -2.95
N LEU A 540 -2.98 38.23 -3.73
CA LEU A 540 -2.30 36.92 -3.83
C LEU A 540 -1.70 36.45 -2.50
N HIS A 541 -1.12 37.36 -1.70
CA HIS A 541 -0.60 37.01 -0.38
C HIS A 541 -1.70 36.46 0.55
N VAL A 542 -2.96 36.90 0.41
CA VAL A 542 -4.11 36.38 1.18
C VAL A 542 -4.47 34.97 0.76
N ILE A 543 -4.35 34.66 -0.53
CA ILE A 543 -4.58 33.31 -1.04
C ILE A 543 -3.54 32.35 -0.47
N VAL A 544 -2.27 32.74 -0.55
CA VAL A 544 -1.16 31.98 0.04
C VAL A 544 -1.34 31.79 1.55
N ALA A 545 -1.75 32.84 2.25
CA ALA A 545 -2.02 32.79 3.68
C ALA A 545 -3.11 31.76 4.07
N ASN A 546 -4.17 31.69 3.27
CA ASN A 546 -5.37 30.92 3.60
C ASN A 546 -5.36 29.48 3.08
N HIS A 547 -4.59 29.21 2.03
CA HIS A 547 -4.63 27.97 1.26
C HIS A 547 -3.28 27.27 1.10
N CYS A 548 -2.22 27.78 1.72
CA CYS A 548 -0.94 27.09 1.83
C CYS A 548 -0.63 26.78 3.30
N SER A 549 0.04 25.65 3.58
CA SER A 549 0.55 25.38 4.92
C SER A 549 1.63 26.39 5.33
N SER A 550 1.90 26.45 6.63
CA SER A 550 2.99 27.28 7.18
C SER A 550 4.31 26.99 6.46
N ARG A 551 4.61 25.70 6.24
CA ARG A 551 5.76 25.26 5.45
C ARG A 551 5.83 25.99 4.12
N SER A 552 4.83 25.83 3.26
CA SER A 552 4.76 26.47 1.93
C SER A 552 4.89 27.99 1.98
N GLN A 553 4.24 28.64 2.95
CA GLN A 553 4.37 30.09 3.14
C GLN A 553 5.81 30.48 3.46
N THR A 554 6.52 29.71 4.30
CA THR A 554 7.92 29.96 4.65
C THR A 554 8.77 29.94 3.38
N TYR A 555 8.55 28.93 2.51
CA TYR A 555 9.28 28.82 1.24
C TYR A 555 9.05 30.03 0.33
N LEU A 556 7.79 30.39 0.10
CA LEU A 556 7.45 31.51 -0.76
C LEU A 556 8.06 32.83 -0.25
N HIS A 557 8.18 32.99 1.07
CA HIS A 557 8.78 34.17 1.69
C HIS A 557 10.31 34.27 1.55
N THR A 558 10.99 33.19 1.15
CA THR A 558 12.44 33.23 0.85
C THR A 558 12.74 33.77 -0.55
N SER A 559 11.80 33.63 -1.50
CA SER A 559 11.99 34.13 -2.87
C SER A 559 11.59 35.60 -2.99
N LYS A 560 12.59 36.48 -3.18
CA LYS A 560 12.37 37.93 -3.37
C LYS A 560 11.44 38.23 -4.55
N ARG A 561 11.51 37.43 -5.63
CA ARG A 561 10.71 37.63 -6.83
C ARG A 561 9.24 37.26 -6.59
N VAL A 562 9.00 36.12 -5.94
CA VAL A 562 7.65 35.69 -5.57
C VAL A 562 7.03 36.69 -4.61
N MET A 563 7.76 37.08 -3.56
CA MET A 563 7.30 38.08 -2.60
C MET A 563 6.92 39.41 -3.26
N ARG A 564 7.73 39.90 -4.20
CA ARG A 564 7.41 41.12 -4.94
C ARG A 564 6.04 41.02 -5.63
N HIS A 565 5.74 39.88 -6.25
CA HIS A 565 4.46 39.64 -6.93
C HIS A 565 3.29 39.44 -5.97
N LEU A 566 3.49 38.73 -4.86
CA LEU A 566 2.43 38.47 -3.87
C LEU A 566 1.89 39.76 -3.24
N TYR A 567 2.74 40.77 -3.08
CA TYR A 567 2.43 42.04 -2.42
C TYR A 567 2.25 43.25 -3.34
N THR A 568 2.33 43.09 -4.68
CA THR A 568 2.22 44.23 -5.64
C THR A 568 0.84 44.91 -5.59
N LEU A 569 -0.22 44.19 -5.18
CA LEU A 569 -1.59 44.71 -5.18
C LEU A 569 -1.92 45.68 -4.03
N HIS A 570 -1.02 45.91 -3.08
CA HIS A 570 -1.14 47.01 -2.11
C HIS A 570 -0.84 48.39 -2.71
N GLY A 571 -0.85 48.49 -4.04
CA GLY A 571 -0.40 49.64 -4.86
C GLY A 571 -0.78 51.02 -4.32
N PRO A 572 -2.05 51.31 -3.95
CA PRO A 572 -2.41 52.63 -3.43
C PRO A 572 -1.70 53.00 -2.11
N ALA A 573 -1.59 52.07 -1.16
CA ALA A 573 -0.93 52.30 0.12
C ALA A 573 0.60 52.28 -0.01
N ILE A 574 1.13 51.47 -0.93
CA ILE A 574 2.55 51.47 -1.31
C ILE A 574 2.93 52.81 -1.95
N ASN A 575 2.09 53.35 -2.82
CA ASN A 575 2.31 54.66 -3.44
C ASN A 575 2.32 55.77 -2.38
N ALA A 576 1.43 55.72 -1.39
CA ALA A 576 1.45 56.64 -0.25
C ALA A 576 2.75 56.56 0.57
N VAL A 577 3.33 55.36 0.71
CA VAL A 577 4.65 55.17 1.34
C VAL A 577 5.78 55.77 0.47
N ASP A 578 5.72 55.63 -0.85
CA ASP A 578 6.69 56.27 -1.75
C ASP A 578 6.55 57.81 -1.70
N GLU A 579 5.33 58.36 -1.59
CA GLU A 579 5.08 59.79 -1.42
C GLU A 579 5.60 60.32 -0.07
N LEU A 580 5.45 59.55 1.02
CA LEU A 580 6.02 59.83 2.34
C LEU A 580 7.55 59.90 2.36
N THR A 581 8.23 59.25 1.41
CA THR A 581 9.69 59.39 1.27
C THR A 581 10.08 60.71 0.60
N GLN A 582 9.15 61.38 -0.09
CA GLN A 582 9.38 62.60 -0.86
C GLN A 582 8.87 63.88 -0.17
N VAL A 583 7.85 63.78 0.69
CA VAL A 583 7.23 64.92 1.41
C VAL A 583 7.28 64.71 2.93
N TRP A 584 7.45 65.79 3.71
CA TRP A 584 7.54 65.73 5.18
C TRP A 584 6.29 65.11 5.83
N VAL A 585 6.54 64.36 6.91
CA VAL A 585 5.80 63.16 7.34
C VAL A 585 4.51 63.42 8.14
N ASP A 586 4.27 64.63 8.64
CA ASP A 586 3.30 64.82 9.73
C ASP A 586 1.81 64.72 9.31
N ASP A 587 1.48 65.04 8.05
CA ASP A 587 0.08 65.10 7.58
C ASP A 587 -0.53 63.72 7.23
N HIS A 588 0.29 62.68 7.04
CA HIS A 588 -0.14 61.38 6.49
C HIS A 588 -0.02 60.21 7.49
N LEU A 589 0.42 60.46 8.73
CA LEU A 589 0.59 59.45 9.78
C LEU A 589 -0.72 58.90 10.37
N SER A 590 -1.89 59.25 9.83
CA SER A 590 -3.20 58.83 10.34
C SER A 590 -3.89 57.75 9.50
N LEU A 591 -3.24 57.28 8.41
CA LEU A 591 -3.82 56.30 7.49
C LEU A 591 -3.79 54.87 8.10
N PRO A 592 -4.94 54.18 8.21
CA PRO A 592 -4.99 52.76 8.54
C PRO A 592 -4.21 51.91 7.51
N GLY A 593 -3.54 50.88 7.97
CA GLY A 593 -2.75 49.95 7.15
C GLY A 593 -1.36 50.46 6.77
N LEU A 594 -0.97 51.66 7.22
CA LEU A 594 0.30 52.29 6.84
C LEU A 594 1.52 51.48 7.30
N ALA A 595 1.45 50.86 8.49
CA ALA A 595 2.51 49.99 9.00
C ALA A 595 2.71 48.74 8.12
N PHE A 596 1.61 48.12 7.69
CA PHE A 596 1.68 46.97 6.79
C PHE A 596 2.11 47.36 5.38
N ALA A 597 1.65 48.49 4.87
CA ALA A 597 2.08 49.01 3.57
C ALA A 597 3.58 49.27 3.53
N LEU A 598 4.13 49.86 4.61
CA LEU A 598 5.57 50.08 4.77
C LEU A 598 6.34 48.74 4.80
N LEU A 599 5.89 47.78 5.61
CA LEU A 599 6.54 46.46 5.67
C LEU A 599 6.46 45.72 4.33
N CYS A 600 5.34 45.79 3.62
CA CYS A 600 5.21 45.25 2.26
C CYS A 600 6.18 45.96 1.29
N ARG A 601 6.33 47.29 1.39
CA ARG A 601 7.29 48.05 0.58
C ARG A 601 8.72 47.61 0.81
N LEU A 602 9.10 47.43 2.08
CA LEU A 602 10.42 46.96 2.49
C LEU A 602 10.73 45.55 1.98
N VAL A 603 9.73 44.66 1.95
CA VAL A 603 9.86 43.35 1.30
C VAL A 603 10.17 43.46 -0.20
N MET A 604 9.51 44.39 -0.91
CA MET A 604 9.66 44.52 -2.37
C MET A 604 10.97 45.20 -2.81
N ALA A 605 11.55 46.07 -1.97
CA ALA A 605 12.73 46.89 -2.26
C ALA A 605 13.74 46.95 -1.10
N PRO A 606 14.37 45.81 -0.74
CA PRO A 606 15.26 45.72 0.43
C PRO A 606 16.57 46.51 0.30
N GLN A 607 16.91 47.01 -0.90
CA GLN A 607 18.13 47.79 -1.15
C GLN A 607 18.07 49.27 -0.70
N PHE A 608 16.94 49.76 -0.17
CA PHE A 608 16.78 51.12 0.32
C PHE A 608 16.63 51.13 1.85
N THR A 609 17.75 51.12 2.59
CA THR A 609 17.70 50.83 4.03
C THR A 609 17.62 52.07 4.91
N GLU A 610 18.37 53.15 4.65
CA GLU A 610 18.41 54.29 5.58
C GLU A 610 17.16 55.17 5.63
N PRO A 611 16.62 55.68 4.50
CA PRO A 611 15.45 56.57 4.54
C PRO A 611 14.23 55.86 5.13
N TYR A 612 14.06 54.59 4.76
CA TYR A 612 12.94 53.78 5.23
C TYR A 612 13.09 53.34 6.69
N ARG A 613 14.31 53.24 7.24
CA ARG A 613 14.52 52.95 8.67
C ARG A 613 14.09 54.12 9.55
N LEU A 614 14.41 55.35 9.15
CA LEU A 614 13.94 56.55 9.85
C LEU A 614 12.41 56.66 9.79
N ILE A 615 11.84 56.38 8.61
CA ILE A 615 10.38 56.38 8.38
C ILE A 615 9.70 55.27 9.19
N SER A 616 10.29 54.07 9.28
CA SER A 616 9.71 52.96 10.05
C SER A 616 9.65 53.29 11.53
N THR A 617 10.73 53.82 12.13
CA THR A 617 10.71 54.21 13.54
C THR A 617 9.67 55.28 13.80
N ARG A 618 9.49 56.24 12.88
CA ARG A 618 8.46 57.29 12.99
C ARG A 618 7.03 56.74 12.87
N ILE A 619 6.76 55.88 11.88
CA ILE A 619 5.43 55.27 11.71
C ILE A 619 5.09 54.40 12.94
N PHE A 620 6.04 53.60 13.43
CA PHE A 620 5.81 52.78 14.62
C PHE A 620 5.69 53.59 15.91
N ALA A 621 6.32 54.77 16.00
CA ALA A 621 6.17 55.67 17.14
C ALA A 621 4.95 56.60 17.05
N ALA A 622 4.38 56.77 15.85
CA ALA A 622 3.23 57.63 15.61
C ALA A 622 1.98 57.15 16.36
N ASN A 623 1.08 58.09 16.62
CA ASN A 623 -0.17 57.83 17.36
C ASN A 623 0.06 57.06 18.67
N ASN A 624 1.10 57.44 19.41
CA ASN A 624 1.52 56.79 20.66
C ASN A 624 1.72 55.26 20.53
N GLY A 625 2.24 54.80 19.39
CA GLY A 625 2.52 53.38 19.15
C GLY A 625 1.33 52.53 18.73
N ALA A 626 0.18 53.13 18.41
CA ALA A 626 -1.02 52.38 17.98
C ALA A 626 -0.74 51.44 16.79
N TYR A 627 0.12 51.84 15.86
CA TYR A 627 0.50 51.05 14.70
C TYR A 627 1.27 49.77 15.04
N LEU A 628 1.94 49.70 16.20
CA LEU A 628 2.65 48.48 16.64
C LEU A 628 1.69 47.33 16.98
N LEU A 629 0.44 47.65 17.28
CA LEU A 629 -0.62 46.72 17.64
C LEU A 629 -1.65 46.56 16.51
N GLU A 630 -1.45 47.26 15.39
CA GLU A 630 -2.30 47.10 14.22
C GLU A 630 -2.20 45.65 13.72
N LEU A 631 -3.36 45.02 13.52
CA LEU A 631 -3.42 43.65 13.02
C LEU A 631 -3.65 43.67 11.52
N CYS A 632 -2.82 42.94 10.77
CA CYS A 632 -3.11 42.65 9.37
C CYS A 632 -4.41 41.86 9.30
N GLU A 633 -5.37 42.30 8.48
CA GLU A 633 -6.69 41.69 8.35
C GLU A 633 -6.64 40.17 8.08
N VAL A 634 -5.59 39.72 7.40
CA VAL A 634 -5.45 38.36 6.87
C VAL A 634 -4.93 37.37 7.91
N HIS A 635 -3.77 37.67 8.48
CA HIS A 635 -3.10 36.79 9.44
C HIS A 635 -3.40 37.15 10.89
N GLN A 636 -4.02 38.31 11.11
CA GLN A 636 -4.11 38.95 12.43
C GLN A 636 -2.73 39.02 13.09
N TRP A 637 -1.70 39.29 12.28
CA TRP A 637 -0.34 39.49 12.73
C TRP A 637 -0.13 40.96 13.03
N THR A 638 0.60 41.27 14.10
CA THR A 638 1.16 42.62 14.30
C THR A 638 2.38 42.84 13.40
N PRO A 639 2.85 44.09 13.23
CA PRO A 639 4.12 44.38 12.57
C PRO A 639 5.29 43.51 13.05
N LEU A 640 5.35 43.21 14.35
CA LEU A 640 6.41 42.37 14.92
C LEU A 640 6.32 40.92 14.43
N HIS A 641 5.12 40.32 14.40
CA HIS A 641 4.91 38.98 13.85
C HIS A 641 5.33 38.91 12.37
N PHE A 642 4.93 39.92 11.59
CA PHE A 642 5.26 40.00 10.17
C PHE A 642 6.78 40.16 9.95
N ALA A 643 7.42 41.01 10.74
CA ALA A 643 8.86 41.26 10.66
C ALA A 643 9.68 40.02 11.01
N VAL A 644 9.28 39.22 12.00
CA VAL A 644 10.00 37.97 12.31
C VAL A 644 9.69 36.85 11.33
N ALA A 645 8.48 36.79 10.75
CA ALA A 645 8.09 35.74 9.82
C ALA A 645 8.79 35.82 8.45
N ILE A 646 9.32 36.98 8.07
CA ILE A 646 9.88 37.23 6.74
C ILE A 646 11.36 37.60 6.84
N PRO A 647 12.30 36.80 6.28
CA PRO A 647 13.73 37.03 6.42
C PRO A 647 14.23 38.41 5.99
N SER A 648 13.63 39.02 4.97
CA SER A 648 14.02 40.36 4.51
C SER A 648 13.68 41.48 5.49
N LEU A 649 12.79 41.23 6.45
CA LEU A 649 12.34 42.22 7.44
C LEU A 649 13.03 42.07 8.80
N HIS A 650 13.84 41.03 8.98
CA HIS A 650 14.57 40.71 10.19
C HIS A 650 15.39 41.90 10.75
N ALA A 651 15.93 42.75 9.88
CA ALA A 651 16.67 43.95 10.27
C ALA A 651 15.83 44.98 11.06
N TYR A 652 14.51 44.98 10.87
CA TYR A 652 13.60 45.97 11.47
C TYR A 652 12.98 45.49 12.80
N VAL A 653 13.22 44.24 13.19
CA VAL A 653 12.71 43.69 14.46
C VAL A 653 13.16 44.54 15.65
N LEU A 654 14.44 44.93 15.68
CA LEU A 654 14.96 45.79 16.74
C LEU A 654 14.37 47.20 16.71
N ASP A 655 14.13 47.74 15.52
CA ASP A 655 13.55 49.08 15.37
C ASP A 655 12.08 49.10 15.87
N ILE A 656 11.33 48.02 15.62
CA ILE A 656 9.97 47.82 16.14
C ILE A 656 9.98 47.73 17.67
N LEU A 657 10.89 46.93 18.25
CA LEU A 657 11.00 46.78 19.71
C LEU A 657 11.40 48.09 20.40
N GLU A 658 12.33 48.84 19.81
CA GLU A 658 12.76 50.13 20.34
C GLU A 658 11.65 51.19 20.26
N ALA A 659 10.89 51.23 19.16
CA ALA A 659 9.71 52.09 19.04
C ALA A 659 8.62 51.72 20.08
N ALA A 660 8.40 50.42 20.33
CA ALA A 660 7.48 49.95 21.36
C ALA A 660 7.93 50.37 22.77
N ARG A 661 9.25 50.35 23.03
CA ARG A 661 9.82 50.84 24.29
C ARG A 661 9.61 52.34 24.46
N GLN A 662 9.88 53.14 23.42
CA GLN A 662 9.75 54.59 23.45
C GLN A 662 8.31 55.06 23.66
N THR A 663 7.33 54.31 23.14
CA THR A 663 5.89 54.61 23.27
C THR A 663 5.25 53.98 24.51
N GLY A 664 6.00 53.21 25.31
CA GLY A 664 5.48 52.52 26.49
C GLY A 664 4.59 51.31 26.20
N ASN A 665 4.56 50.82 24.95
CA ASN A 665 3.74 49.66 24.53
C ASN A 665 4.54 48.34 24.46
N LEU A 666 5.79 48.33 24.93
CA LEU A 666 6.68 47.17 24.80
C LEU A 666 6.04 45.87 25.27
N ASP A 667 5.50 45.83 26.49
CA ASP A 667 4.85 44.63 27.02
C ASP A 667 3.68 44.20 26.12
N THR A 668 2.79 45.13 25.77
CA THR A 668 1.62 44.83 24.94
C THR A 668 2.01 44.27 23.56
N VAL A 669 3.07 44.78 22.95
CA VAL A 669 3.57 44.29 21.65
C VAL A 669 4.21 42.91 21.78
N LEU A 670 4.92 42.65 22.87
CA LEU A 670 5.58 41.38 23.13
C LEU A 670 4.56 40.25 23.38
N PHE A 671 3.49 40.53 24.13
CA PHE A 671 2.42 39.56 24.42
C PHE A 671 1.26 39.61 23.40
N ALA A 672 1.38 40.40 22.33
CA ALA A 672 0.41 40.37 21.26
C ALA A 672 0.34 38.96 20.67
N THR A 673 -0.87 38.47 20.46
CA THR A 673 -1.12 37.14 19.90
C THR A 673 -1.82 37.26 18.56
N ASP A 674 -1.52 36.33 17.65
CA ASP A 674 -2.29 36.16 16.43
C ASP A 674 -3.68 35.56 16.71
N ASN A 675 -4.47 35.35 15.66
CA ASN A 675 -5.81 34.75 15.76
C ASN A 675 -5.83 33.30 16.29
N VAL A 676 -4.66 32.65 16.39
CA VAL A 676 -4.51 31.28 16.93
C VAL A 676 -3.79 31.31 18.29
N GLY A 677 -3.66 32.48 18.93
CA GLY A 677 -3.04 32.61 20.24
C GLY A 677 -1.52 32.58 20.23
N ARG A 678 -0.87 32.60 19.06
CA ARG A 678 0.61 32.53 18.94
C ARG A 678 1.23 33.91 19.08
N THR A 679 2.31 34.02 19.86
CA THR A 679 3.14 35.23 19.89
C THR A 679 4.15 35.23 18.73
N PHE A 680 4.82 36.36 18.51
CA PHE A 680 5.83 36.48 17.45
C PHE A 680 6.99 35.48 17.62
N LEU A 681 7.32 35.07 18.85
CA LEU A 681 8.32 34.02 19.11
C LEU A 681 7.86 32.64 18.65
N HIS A 682 6.58 32.32 18.81
CA HIS A 682 6.01 31.06 18.30
C HIS A 682 6.14 31.01 16.78
N VAL A 683 5.79 32.12 16.11
CA VAL A 683 5.91 32.26 14.65
C VAL A 683 7.38 32.13 14.23
N ALA A 684 8.31 32.82 14.90
CA ALA A 684 9.74 32.75 14.57
C ALA A 684 10.30 31.33 14.73
N ALA A 685 9.94 30.63 15.81
CA ALA A 685 10.38 29.26 16.08
C ALA A 685 9.84 28.27 15.02
N GLU A 686 8.56 28.38 14.67
CA GLU A 686 7.93 27.57 13.63
C GLU A 686 8.63 27.74 12.27
N ARG A 687 8.86 28.99 11.84
CA ARG A 687 9.55 29.29 10.58
C ARG A 687 10.98 28.77 10.56
N TRP A 688 11.68 28.79 11.70
CA TRP A 688 13.02 28.25 11.81
C TRP A 688 13.04 26.72 11.63
N THR A 689 12.15 26.00 12.31
CA THR A 689 12.03 24.55 12.17
C THR A 689 11.71 24.14 10.72
N ASP A 690 10.81 24.87 10.06
CA ASP A 690 10.46 24.63 8.65
C ASP A 690 11.65 24.80 7.69
N CYS A 691 12.52 25.78 7.96
CA CYS A 691 13.71 26.05 7.15
C CYS A 691 14.83 25.02 7.36
N GLN A 692 14.98 24.48 8.57
CA GLN A 692 16.04 23.50 8.86
C GLN A 692 15.78 22.12 8.26
N ALA A 693 14.52 21.76 8.05
CA ALA A 693 14.19 20.48 7.45
C ALA A 693 14.67 20.35 5.98
N HIS A 694 15.26 21.40 5.38
CA HIS A 694 15.61 21.46 3.95
C HIS A 694 17.00 22.08 3.68
N PRO A 695 17.94 21.32 3.09
CA PRO A 695 19.35 21.72 2.91
C PRO A 695 19.57 23.01 2.11
N ASP A 696 18.70 23.29 1.14
CA ASP A 696 18.83 24.42 0.21
C ASP A 696 18.67 25.79 0.89
N TYR A 697 18.20 25.81 2.13
CA TYR A 697 17.77 27.03 2.83
C TYR A 697 18.54 27.29 4.14
N ASN A 698 19.73 26.71 4.27
CA ASN A 698 20.65 26.97 5.39
C ASN A 698 20.90 28.46 5.65
N GLY A 699 20.84 29.32 4.63
CA GLY A 699 20.94 30.78 4.79
C GLY A 699 19.74 31.38 5.54
N ALA A 700 18.51 30.95 5.25
CA ALA A 700 17.31 31.42 5.92
C ALA A 700 17.23 30.88 7.35
N ALA A 701 17.53 29.60 7.56
CA ALA A 701 17.59 29.00 8.90
C ALA A 701 18.58 29.74 9.81
N LYS A 702 19.76 30.09 9.30
CA LYS A 702 20.74 30.94 10.02
C LYS A 702 20.21 32.33 10.35
N ALA A 703 19.46 32.95 9.42
CA ALA A 703 18.86 34.26 9.65
C ALA A 703 17.80 34.21 10.78
N PHE A 704 16.90 33.22 10.76
CA PHE A 704 15.91 33.02 11.83
C PHE A 704 16.58 32.73 13.18
N LYS A 705 17.60 31.86 13.23
CA LYS A 705 18.40 31.59 14.44
C LYS A 705 19.03 32.87 14.99
N TYR A 706 19.62 33.68 14.12
CA TYR A 706 20.23 34.96 14.50
C TYR A 706 19.20 35.93 15.07
N VAL A 707 18.04 36.08 14.43
CA VAL A 707 16.97 36.98 14.91
C VAL A 707 16.42 36.54 16.25
N ILE A 708 16.15 35.25 16.45
CA ILE A 708 15.71 34.72 17.75
C ILE A 708 16.75 35.05 18.82
N ARG A 709 18.04 34.84 18.53
CA ARG A 709 19.13 35.19 19.46
C ARG A 709 19.16 36.68 19.79
N VAL A 710 19.07 37.54 18.78
CA VAL A 710 19.10 39.00 18.94
C VAL A 710 17.90 39.48 19.76
N ILE A 711 16.70 38.99 19.47
CA ILE A 711 15.49 39.28 20.23
C ILE A 711 15.71 38.91 21.70
N VAL A 712 16.15 37.68 21.97
CA VAL A 712 16.30 37.23 23.36
C VAL A 712 17.37 38.06 24.08
N GLN A 713 18.54 38.30 23.48
CA GLN A 713 19.57 39.14 24.08
C GLN A 713 19.09 40.57 24.34
N HIS A 714 18.28 41.11 23.44
CA HIS A 714 17.70 42.44 23.61
C HIS A 714 16.66 42.47 24.74
N LEU A 715 15.77 41.47 24.81
CA LEU A 715 14.82 41.30 25.90
C LEU A 715 15.51 41.14 27.27
N VAL A 716 16.63 40.43 27.34
CA VAL A 716 17.44 40.32 28.57
C VAL A 716 17.99 41.65 29.01
N ARG A 717 18.49 42.46 28.08
CA ARG A 717 18.97 43.81 28.38
C ARG A 717 17.84 44.73 28.84
N LEU A 718 16.63 44.53 28.31
CA LEU A 718 15.43 45.28 28.69
C LEU A 718 14.82 44.78 30.02
N ALA A 719 15.00 43.50 30.39
CA ALA A 719 14.50 42.86 31.60
C ALA A 719 15.19 43.31 32.91
N ALA A 720 15.93 44.43 32.89
CA ALA A 720 16.21 45.21 34.09
C ALA A 720 14.93 45.89 34.68
N ALA A 721 13.77 45.75 34.00
CA ALA A 721 12.42 46.02 34.48
C ALA A 721 11.57 44.72 34.48
N PRO A 722 10.49 44.61 35.29
CA PRO A 722 9.80 43.35 35.57
C PRO A 722 8.86 42.97 34.41
N VAL A 723 9.42 42.52 33.29
CA VAL A 723 8.65 41.95 32.17
C VAL A 723 8.45 40.45 32.43
N ASN A 724 7.20 39.99 32.44
CA ASN A 724 6.85 38.58 32.68
C ASN A 724 7.15 37.70 31.45
N VAL A 725 8.43 37.42 31.20
CA VAL A 725 8.90 36.62 30.04
C VAL A 725 8.31 35.20 30.03
N PHE A 726 7.81 34.69 31.16
CA PHE A 726 7.11 33.40 31.20
C PHE A 726 5.88 33.40 30.29
N GLY A 727 5.02 34.42 30.38
CA GLY A 727 3.82 34.55 29.52
C GLY A 727 4.15 34.71 28.02
N LEU A 728 5.39 35.10 27.69
CA LEU A 728 5.86 35.33 26.33
C LEU A 728 6.14 33.99 25.62
N ILE A 729 6.65 33.05 26.40
CA ILE A 729 7.05 31.70 25.99
C ILE A 729 5.85 30.76 26.02
N THR A 730 4.93 30.94 26.98
CA THR A 730 3.76 30.07 27.17
C THR A 730 2.50 30.54 26.43
N GLY A 731 2.43 31.81 26.01
CA GLY A 731 1.21 32.38 25.42
C GLY A 731 0.07 32.54 26.43
N ARG A 732 -1.15 32.84 25.96
CA ARG A 732 -2.36 32.96 26.81
C ARG A 732 -2.85 31.61 27.34
N ASP A 733 -2.37 30.49 26.78
CA ASP A 733 -2.83 29.12 27.06
C ASP A 733 -1.92 28.41 28.07
N ALA A 734 -1.65 29.05 29.21
CA ALA A 734 -1.01 28.39 30.35
C ALA A 734 -1.88 27.28 30.98
N VAL A 735 -3.09 27.03 30.46
CA VAL A 735 -4.05 26.06 31.00
C VAL A 735 -3.97 24.69 30.31
N ASP A 736 -3.46 24.59 29.06
CA ASP A 736 -3.54 23.34 28.27
C ASP A 736 -2.16 22.70 27.92
N GLY A 737 -1.07 23.11 28.57
CA GLY A 737 0.24 22.43 28.44
C GLY A 737 1.04 22.73 27.16
N THR A 738 0.63 23.73 26.35
CA THR A 738 1.25 24.07 25.06
C THR A 738 2.52 24.91 25.14
N GLY A 739 2.82 25.54 26.28
CA GLY A 739 4.04 26.35 26.48
C GLY A 739 5.36 25.57 26.36
N TRP A 740 5.31 24.25 26.50
CA TRP A 740 6.44 23.37 26.20
C TRP A 740 6.78 23.33 24.71
N SER A 741 5.84 23.63 23.81
CA SER A 741 6.01 23.44 22.37
C SER A 741 7.04 24.38 21.73
N VAL A 742 7.17 25.64 22.18
CA VAL A 742 8.15 26.59 21.61
C VAL A 742 9.57 26.24 22.02
N LEU A 743 9.79 26.02 23.33
CA LEU A 743 11.09 25.60 23.84
C LEU A 743 11.50 24.23 23.29
N GLN A 744 10.53 23.32 23.11
CA GLN A 744 10.77 22.02 22.50
C GLN A 744 11.06 22.12 21.00
N ARG A 745 10.38 22.99 20.23
CA ARG A 745 10.69 23.25 18.81
C ARG A 745 12.06 23.90 18.64
N ILE A 746 12.40 24.89 19.47
CA ILE A 746 13.73 25.53 19.50
C ILE A 746 14.80 24.48 19.85
N ARG A 747 14.55 23.61 20.85
CA ARG A 747 15.45 22.53 21.22
C ARG A 747 15.63 21.51 20.10
N VAL A 748 14.55 21.04 19.47
CA VAL A 748 14.61 20.09 18.35
C VAL A 748 15.37 20.68 17.17
N ALA A 749 15.14 21.96 16.86
CA ALA A 749 15.86 22.67 15.80
C ALA A 749 17.37 22.78 16.10
N LEU A 750 17.73 23.07 17.35
CA LEU A 750 19.13 23.14 17.77
C LEU A 750 19.81 21.75 17.83
N ASP A 751 19.08 20.72 18.24
CA ASP A 751 19.57 19.33 18.25
C ASP A 751 19.80 18.80 16.82
N ALA A 752 19.04 19.28 15.83
CA ALA A 752 19.27 19.00 14.41
C ALA A 752 20.54 19.70 13.88
N ASP A 753 20.72 21.00 14.19
CA ASP A 753 21.90 21.79 13.81
C ASP A 753 23.20 21.24 14.43
N ARG A 754 23.12 20.71 15.66
CA ARG A 754 24.22 20.04 16.37
C ARG A 754 24.69 18.77 15.68
N ARG A 755 23.82 18.06 14.96
CA ARG A 755 24.18 16.85 14.20
C ARG A 755 24.85 17.18 12.88
N GLU A 756 24.59 18.34 12.29
CA GLU A 756 25.13 18.76 11.00
C GLU A 756 26.44 19.58 11.11
N THR A 757 26.63 20.32 12.21
CA THR A 757 27.82 21.18 12.38
C THR A 757 28.95 20.47 13.16
N LYS A 758 30.17 20.46 12.59
CA LYS A 758 31.40 19.93 13.23
C LYS A 758 31.92 20.77 14.43
N HIS A 759 31.13 21.69 14.97
CA HIS A 759 31.52 22.60 16.06
C HIS A 759 30.52 22.54 17.24
N PRO A 760 30.61 21.52 18.12
CA PRO A 760 29.65 21.30 19.22
C PRO A 760 29.70 22.35 20.35
N ASP A 761 30.77 23.15 20.46
CA ASP A 761 30.99 24.01 21.63
C ASP A 761 30.25 25.36 21.57
N TYR A 762 29.87 25.85 20.39
CA TYR A 762 29.23 27.16 20.23
C TYR A 762 27.72 27.18 20.51
N ASP A 763 27.00 26.08 20.24
CA ASP A 763 25.54 26.02 20.39
C ASP A 763 25.09 25.64 21.80
N THR A 764 25.93 24.92 22.56
CA THR A 764 25.67 24.54 23.95
C THR A 764 25.68 25.77 24.87
N ALA A 765 26.56 26.74 24.60
CA ALA A 765 26.64 27.99 25.35
C ALA A 765 25.40 28.88 25.12
N PHE A 766 24.84 28.93 23.90
CA PHE A 766 23.62 29.67 23.61
C PHE A 766 22.39 29.02 24.27
N LEU A 767 22.28 27.68 24.25
CA LEU A 767 21.22 26.98 24.98
C LEU A 767 21.32 27.17 26.49
N GLN A 768 22.52 27.09 27.05
CA GLN A 768 22.75 27.40 28.45
C GLN A 768 22.43 28.86 28.76
N GLU A 769 22.81 29.81 27.90
CA GLU A 769 22.48 31.22 28.07
C GLU A 769 20.96 31.45 27.98
N LEU A 770 20.28 30.86 26.99
CA LEU A 770 18.83 30.93 26.80
C LEU A 770 18.08 30.31 27.98
N VAL A 771 18.42 29.07 28.37
CA VAL A 771 17.80 28.36 29.49
C VAL A 771 18.11 29.04 30.80
N GLN A 772 19.35 29.44 31.08
CA GLN A 772 19.69 30.20 32.29
C GLN A 772 19.00 31.57 32.32
N THR A 773 18.82 32.20 31.17
CA THR A 773 18.09 33.45 31.04
C THR A 773 16.62 33.25 31.36
N VAL A 774 15.96 32.27 30.72
CA VAL A 774 14.56 31.94 30.98
C VAL A 774 14.38 31.58 32.46
N PHE A 775 15.30 30.80 33.02
CA PHE A 775 15.31 30.39 34.44
C PHE A 775 15.54 31.56 35.40
N ARG A 776 16.44 32.51 35.07
CA ARG A 776 16.66 33.72 35.88
C ARG A 776 15.43 34.63 35.89
N ILE A 777 14.77 34.78 34.74
CA ILE A 777 13.62 35.66 34.59
C ILE A 777 12.36 35.06 35.25
N THR A 778 12.20 33.74 35.23
CA THR A 778 11.08 33.09 35.91
C THR A 778 11.22 33.12 37.43
N HIS A 779 12.43 32.93 37.96
CA HIS A 779 12.69 33.06 39.39
C HIS A 779 12.50 34.49 39.92
N SER A 780 12.82 35.53 39.14
CA SER A 780 12.59 36.92 39.57
C SER A 780 11.11 37.33 39.56
N SER A 781 10.26 36.63 38.79
CA SER A 781 8.81 36.86 38.71
C SER A 781 7.97 36.09 39.74
N GLY A 782 8.57 35.33 40.65
CA GLY A 782 7.88 34.65 41.76
C GLY A 782 7.06 33.40 41.35
N GLY A 783 7.18 32.93 40.11
CA GLY A 783 6.58 31.67 39.67
C GLY A 783 7.37 30.47 40.17
N THR A 784 6.73 29.57 40.90
CA THR A 784 7.29 28.25 41.24
C THR A 784 7.31 27.37 39.99
N TRP A 785 8.49 26.88 39.64
CA TRP A 785 8.74 25.90 38.57
C TRP A 785 8.67 24.47 39.10
#